data_AF-A0A6G2G018-F1
#
_entry.id   AF-A0A6G2G018-F1
#
_cell.length_a   1.000
_cell.length_b   1.000
_cell.length_c   1.000
_cell.angle_alpha   90.00
_cell.angle_beta   90.00
_cell.angle_gamma   90.00
#
_symmetry.space_group_name_H-M   'P 1'
#
loop_
_entity.id
_entity.type
_entity.pdbx_description
1 polymer ?
#
loop_
_entity_poly.entity_id
_entity_poly.type
_entity_poly.pdbx_seq_one_letter_code
_entity_poly.pdbx_strand_id
1 'polypeptide(L)'
;MTAEDDAKLARLRETLQSNVDLTTYETEVYLALVRGGTQTMTDVAEASEVPKQRVYDIVDRLRERGLVEVIDDYPQKAYAVDPSESFSSIRDQLSQAETYLEDLHDTVEKVESGVALFKSESTIRRYISDLVQSAERDVFLLVPVSRLGVVVDDLAACTDQQVRLVVSNVSTESNDIGDGASIPDTVDKVRFVSTREDFALTTDRRRGLYWVQEGYEHVDDDGQGYYVTNPSLALVLDRFLSESIWPLATPLGDETELPALPKEYIRIRDCLADLSSLTTAYSVDSFEVRFEGYDTETGEKVTRRGTLTSYYYTEYDIRASLTVNVGADAASVDSSVVTVGDTGARNVDYAASRIELRQNGTTHTSEIDSETRRHLEACRTELPDSFGDASAVLCFDAFIDRMREFIHRAPGGDYERIRKFDAFREELVRYETSDAPPRVEWRETRTEPGGLVAHVGGVFDELGYDVTLIGRMGDPIRPEFAHPFQNQTLVTLGQVTSTDYVWFEDRKFLLTEPNFDRINWQVIEDRIGASEFAGLVDGNTVLSIGSWYSTAELVDIVDAFRTELWPRLEAPPKHVHFVPGEVTHLSPAELERGCEALAALDDVVTVTITASRSQTRRFRDALLDDGGDTEPTVERLRRRFGVSRYVMQSQNGATVATPDEVLSARAPQVVDPHQLRNAEEHFLSGMTLALTEDLSPGASLVLANSVASIFMRHNRAPEPAELRSFIAEYDTYLSNT
;
A
#
# COMPACT_ATOMS: atom_id res chain seq x y z
N MET A 1 77.07 5.29 -14.33
CA MET A 1 75.95 5.99 -13.67
C MET A 1 75.63 7.21 -14.49
N THR A 2 74.36 7.39 -14.80
CA THR A 2 73.83 8.58 -15.50
C THR A 2 73.60 9.71 -14.48
N ALA A 3 73.48 10.97 -14.93
CA ALA A 3 73.16 12.10 -14.05
C ALA A 3 71.83 11.90 -13.28
N GLU A 4 70.93 11.06 -13.82
CA GLU A 4 69.67 10.68 -13.19
C GLU A 4 69.87 9.68 -12.02
N ASP A 5 70.84 8.76 -12.15
CA ASP A 5 71.17 7.80 -11.09
C ASP A 5 71.81 8.51 -9.88
N ASP A 6 72.63 9.53 -10.12
CA ASP A 6 73.24 10.35 -9.07
C ASP A 6 72.20 11.15 -8.28
N ALA A 7 71.20 11.72 -8.97
CA ALA A 7 70.10 12.44 -8.34
C ALA A 7 69.21 11.50 -7.49
N LYS A 8 68.91 10.30 -7.99
CA LYS A 8 68.17 9.27 -7.23
C LYS A 8 68.94 8.85 -5.98
N LEU A 9 70.26 8.69 -6.09
CA LEU A 9 71.11 8.33 -4.97
C LEU A 9 71.25 9.43 -3.91
N ALA A 10 71.34 10.68 -4.33
CA ALA A 10 71.34 11.82 -3.41
C ALA A 10 70.02 11.87 -2.61
N ARG A 11 68.88 11.70 -3.29
CA ARG A 11 67.56 11.66 -2.65
C ARG A 11 67.41 10.47 -1.70
N LEU A 12 67.89 9.29 -2.09
CA LEU A 12 67.85 8.09 -1.24
C LEU A 12 68.65 8.31 0.07
N ARG A 13 69.84 8.92 -0.02
CA ARG A 13 70.63 9.26 1.17
C ARG A 13 69.89 10.24 2.09
N GLU A 14 69.29 11.27 1.52
CA GLU A 14 68.50 12.25 2.26
C GLU A 14 67.32 11.59 3.00
N THR A 15 66.61 10.66 2.34
CA THR A 15 65.50 9.91 2.95
C THR A 15 65.98 8.99 4.08
N LEU A 16 67.08 8.26 3.87
CA LEU A 16 67.65 7.40 4.90
C LEU A 16 68.14 8.19 6.13
N GLN A 17 68.62 9.41 5.93
CA GLN A 17 69.08 10.27 7.03
C GLN A 17 67.92 10.96 7.74
N SER A 18 66.94 11.49 7.01
CA SER A 18 65.90 12.37 7.58
C SER A 18 64.67 11.61 8.07
N ASN A 19 64.33 10.49 7.41
CA ASN A 19 63.10 9.75 7.69
C ASN A 19 63.36 8.42 8.42
N VAL A 20 64.54 7.82 8.19
CA VAL A 20 64.97 6.61 8.88
C VAL A 20 65.92 6.95 10.02
N ASP A 21 66.45 8.18 10.15
CA ASP A 21 67.38 8.58 11.22
C ASP A 21 68.69 7.77 11.21
N LEU A 22 69.26 7.53 10.03
CA LEU A 22 70.61 6.99 9.87
C LEU A 22 71.64 8.13 9.83
N THR A 23 72.78 7.95 10.48
CA THR A 23 73.90 8.89 10.33
C THR A 23 74.52 8.77 8.92
N THR A 24 75.32 9.76 8.53
CA THR A 24 76.02 9.74 7.23
C THR A 24 76.87 8.48 7.06
N TYR A 25 77.61 8.07 8.10
CA TYR A 25 78.44 6.87 8.03
C TYR A 25 77.64 5.57 8.04
N GLU A 26 76.54 5.49 8.81
CA GLU A 26 75.61 4.35 8.76
C GLU A 26 74.96 4.21 7.38
N THR A 27 74.61 5.33 6.75
CA THR A 27 74.03 5.36 5.40
C THR A 27 75.00 4.77 4.36
N GLU A 28 76.27 5.20 4.37
CA GLU A 28 77.24 4.67 3.41
C GLU A 28 77.57 3.19 3.66
N VAL A 29 77.66 2.76 4.92
CA VAL A 29 77.88 1.34 5.26
C VAL A 29 76.69 0.48 4.85
N TYR A 30 75.46 0.93 5.12
CA TYR A 30 74.24 0.23 4.71
C TYR A 30 74.13 0.13 3.18
N LEU A 31 74.36 1.24 2.46
CA LEU A 31 74.33 1.22 0.98
C LEU A 31 75.43 0.34 0.38
N ALA A 32 76.63 0.29 1.00
CA ALA A 32 77.70 -0.62 0.59
C ALA A 32 77.27 -2.09 0.74
N LEU A 33 76.57 -2.44 1.82
CA LEU A 33 76.06 -3.78 2.07
C LEU A 33 74.89 -4.16 1.14
N VAL A 34 73.96 -3.23 0.89
CA VAL A 34 72.84 -3.44 -0.06
C VAL A 34 73.36 -3.67 -1.49
N ARG A 35 74.44 -2.97 -1.90
CA ARG A 35 75.01 -3.09 -3.24
C ARG A 35 75.92 -4.30 -3.43
N GLY A 36 76.75 -4.59 -2.43
CA GLY A 36 77.79 -5.61 -2.52
C GLY A 36 77.40 -6.97 -1.92
N GLY A 37 76.22 -7.08 -1.31
CA GLY A 37 75.75 -8.31 -0.67
C GLY A 37 76.62 -8.69 0.54
N THR A 38 76.78 -10.00 0.78
CA THR A 38 77.57 -10.53 1.90
C THR A 38 79.06 -10.21 1.73
N GLN A 39 79.59 -9.37 2.62
CA GLN A 39 80.95 -8.82 2.52
C GLN A 39 81.68 -8.92 3.86
N THR A 40 83.02 -9.04 3.83
CA THR A 40 83.80 -8.95 5.07
C THR A 40 83.86 -7.50 5.55
N MET A 41 84.09 -7.28 6.85
CA MET A 41 84.24 -5.92 7.39
C MET A 41 85.36 -5.10 6.72
N THR A 42 86.35 -5.76 6.11
CA THR A 42 87.39 -5.10 5.33
C THR A 42 86.85 -4.59 4.01
N ASP A 43 86.07 -5.41 3.31
CA ASP A 43 85.48 -5.07 2.02
C ASP A 43 84.42 -3.97 2.18
N VAL A 44 83.63 -4.03 3.27
CA VAL A 44 82.65 -2.98 3.62
C VAL A 44 83.36 -1.65 3.89
N ALA A 45 84.49 -1.65 4.59
CA ALA A 45 85.26 -0.43 4.86
C ALA A 45 85.82 0.22 3.58
N GLU A 46 86.24 -0.62 2.62
CA GLU A 46 86.72 -0.14 1.31
C GLU A 46 85.56 0.40 0.46
N ALA A 47 84.43 -0.31 0.41
CA ALA A 47 83.27 0.06 -0.40
C ALA A 47 82.47 1.26 0.14
N SER A 48 82.51 1.50 1.46
CA SER A 48 81.81 2.61 2.12
C SER A 48 82.69 3.85 2.38
N GLU A 49 84.00 3.75 2.13
CA GLU A 49 85.01 4.76 2.50
C GLU A 49 85.04 5.11 4.00
N VAL A 50 84.47 4.25 4.85
CA VAL A 50 84.44 4.43 6.31
C VAL A 50 85.63 3.70 6.96
N PRO A 51 86.35 4.32 7.91
CA PRO A 51 87.48 3.67 8.58
C PRO A 51 87.08 2.32 9.20
N LYS A 52 87.86 1.26 8.93
CA LYS A 52 87.57 -0.12 9.36
C LYS A 52 87.23 -0.26 10.85
N GLN A 53 87.84 0.54 11.72
CA GLN A 53 87.54 0.53 13.16
C GLN A 53 86.09 0.97 13.49
N ARG A 54 85.51 1.87 12.68
CA ARG A 54 84.12 2.33 12.85
C ARG A 54 83.10 1.41 12.18
N VAL A 55 83.51 0.62 11.18
CA VAL A 55 82.61 -0.28 10.46
C VAL A 55 82.03 -1.34 11.38
N TYR A 56 82.83 -1.89 12.30
CA TYR A 56 82.34 -2.84 13.31
C TYR A 56 81.22 -2.22 14.15
N ASP A 57 81.48 -1.05 14.76
CA ASP A 57 80.49 -0.35 15.60
C ASP A 57 79.21 0.02 14.82
N ILE A 58 79.34 0.41 13.55
CA ILE A 58 78.22 0.80 12.69
C ILE A 58 77.39 -0.41 12.29
N VAL A 59 78.04 -1.52 11.91
CA VAL A 59 77.32 -2.75 11.55
C VAL A 59 76.56 -3.30 12.75
N ASP A 60 77.12 -3.24 13.96
CA ASP A 60 76.41 -3.65 15.17
C ASP A 60 75.16 -2.78 15.42
N ARG A 61 75.25 -1.45 15.27
CA ARG A 61 74.08 -0.56 15.38
C ARG A 61 73.03 -0.81 14.30
N LEU A 62 73.46 -1.04 13.06
CA LEU A 62 72.56 -1.39 11.97
C LEU A 62 71.88 -2.74 12.24
N ARG A 63 72.57 -3.69 12.89
CA ARG A 63 72.01 -4.98 13.30
C ARG A 63 70.98 -4.83 14.40
N GLU A 64 71.26 -4.01 15.41
CA GLU A 64 70.28 -3.68 16.46
C GLU A 64 69.00 -3.05 15.90
N ARG A 65 69.10 -2.38 14.75
CA ARG A 65 67.97 -1.79 14.01
C ARG A 65 67.33 -2.73 12.99
N GLY A 66 67.81 -3.97 12.88
CA GLY A 66 67.29 -4.98 11.94
C GLY A 66 67.56 -4.68 10.47
N LEU A 67 68.50 -3.78 10.16
CA LEU A 67 68.84 -3.39 8.79
C LEU A 67 69.92 -4.29 8.17
N VAL A 68 70.75 -4.93 8.99
CA VAL A 68 71.83 -5.82 8.56
C VAL A 68 71.93 -7.02 9.47
N GLU A 69 72.50 -8.11 8.97
CA GLU A 69 72.80 -9.32 9.73
C GLU A 69 74.29 -9.65 9.64
N VAL A 70 74.79 -10.31 10.67
CA VAL A 70 76.23 -10.62 10.81
C VAL A 70 76.44 -12.13 10.90
N ILE A 71 77.35 -12.63 10.07
CA ILE A 71 77.77 -14.02 10.06
C ILE A 71 79.10 -14.11 10.81
N ASP A 72 79.09 -14.82 11.94
CA ASP A 72 80.26 -15.07 12.79
C ASP A 72 81.20 -16.13 12.17
N ASP A 73 81.80 -15.77 11.02
CA ASP A 73 82.86 -16.49 10.31
C ASP A 73 84.23 -15.82 10.55
N TYR A 74 85.35 -16.45 10.19
CA TYR A 74 86.68 -15.82 10.24
C TYR A 74 87.26 -15.64 8.84
N PRO A 75 87.30 -14.41 8.29
CA PRO A 75 86.89 -13.13 8.89
C PRO A 75 85.36 -12.89 8.90
N GLN A 76 84.90 -12.08 9.87
CA GLN A 76 83.47 -11.77 10.09
C GLN A 76 82.86 -11.07 8.88
N LYS A 77 81.63 -11.46 8.51
CA LYS A 77 80.91 -10.96 7.34
C LYS A 77 79.58 -10.35 7.73
N ALA A 78 79.10 -9.39 6.96
CA ALA A 78 77.78 -8.78 7.13
C ALA A 78 77.05 -8.71 5.78
N TYR A 79 75.72 -8.69 5.83
CA TYR A 79 74.86 -8.45 4.66
C TYR A 79 73.64 -7.61 5.07
N ALA A 80 73.07 -6.85 4.13
CA ALA A 80 71.84 -6.11 4.37
C ALA A 80 70.64 -7.06 4.36
N VAL A 81 69.74 -6.88 5.33
CA VAL A 81 68.42 -7.53 5.32
C VAL A 81 67.62 -6.95 4.15
N ASP A 82 66.70 -7.73 3.57
CA ASP A 82 65.89 -7.26 2.44
C ASP A 82 65.15 -5.95 2.83
N PRO A 83 65.25 -4.86 2.04
CA PRO A 83 64.62 -3.60 2.37
C PRO A 83 63.10 -3.70 2.58
N SER A 84 62.42 -4.63 1.92
CA SER A 84 60.98 -4.84 2.11
C SER A 84 60.65 -5.40 3.50
N GLU A 85 61.56 -6.19 4.07
CA GLU A 85 61.44 -6.73 5.44
C GLU A 85 61.95 -5.72 6.47
N SER A 86 63.11 -5.10 6.25
CA SER A 86 63.75 -4.22 7.24
C SER A 86 63.00 -2.90 7.47
N PHE A 87 62.23 -2.42 6.47
CA PHE A 87 61.42 -1.21 6.58
C PHE A 87 59.92 -1.46 6.84
N SER A 88 59.50 -2.72 6.97
CA SER A 88 58.10 -3.10 7.23
C SER A 88 57.54 -2.38 8.47
N SER A 89 58.27 -2.43 9.58
CA SER A 89 57.87 -1.79 10.85
C SER A 89 57.64 -0.28 10.75
N ILE A 90 58.47 0.46 9.99
CA ILE A 90 58.33 1.90 9.81
C ILE A 90 57.10 2.22 8.94
N ARG A 91 56.85 1.40 7.91
CA ARG A 91 55.65 1.54 7.07
C ARG A 91 54.38 1.29 7.88
N ASP A 92 54.37 0.24 8.71
CA ASP A 92 53.24 -0.09 9.56
C ASP A 92 52.95 1.01 10.59
N GLN A 93 54.00 1.60 11.19
CA GLN A 93 53.84 2.73 12.12
C GLN A 93 53.30 3.99 11.44
N LEU A 94 53.75 4.30 10.22
CA LEU A 94 53.24 5.43 9.46
C LEU A 94 51.77 5.22 9.07
N SER A 95 51.41 4.02 8.62
CA SER A 95 50.01 3.69 8.32
C SER A 95 49.11 3.74 9.56
N GLN A 96 49.58 3.25 10.71
CA GLN A 96 48.84 3.37 11.98
C GLN A 96 48.67 4.82 12.42
N ALA A 97 49.71 5.65 12.26
CA ALA A 97 49.64 7.07 12.59
C ALA A 97 48.68 7.82 11.66
N GLU A 98 48.64 7.48 10.37
CA GLU A 98 47.68 8.02 9.40
C GLU A 98 46.25 7.68 9.81
N THR A 99 45.94 6.40 10.08
CA THR A 99 44.62 5.98 10.58
C THR A 99 44.23 6.68 11.88
N TYR A 100 45.16 6.83 12.83
CA TYR A 100 44.88 7.51 14.09
C TYR A 100 44.64 9.02 13.92
N LEU A 101 45.35 9.67 12.99
CA LEU A 101 45.15 11.08 12.66
C LEU A 101 43.82 11.31 11.92
N GLU A 102 43.41 10.38 11.05
CA GLU A 102 42.09 10.40 10.40
C GLU A 102 40.97 10.29 11.43
N ASP A 103 41.08 9.36 12.39
CA ASP A 103 40.11 9.23 13.50
C ASP A 103 40.00 10.50 14.34
N LEU A 104 41.12 11.19 14.59
CA LEU A 104 41.16 12.46 15.32
C LEU A 104 40.58 13.63 14.50
N HIS A 105 40.79 13.64 13.19
CA HIS A 105 40.32 14.70 12.28
C HIS A 105 38.83 14.58 11.94
N ASP A 106 38.26 13.37 11.94
CA ASP A 106 36.86 13.13 11.56
C ASP A 106 35.82 13.60 12.59
N THR A 107 36.24 13.98 13.80
CA THR A 107 35.32 14.33 14.90
C THR A 107 35.34 15.85 15.21
N VAL A 108 35.47 16.72 14.21
CA VAL A 108 35.71 18.15 14.44
C VAL A 108 34.45 19.01 14.67
N GLU A 109 33.23 18.53 14.37
CA GLU A 109 31.99 19.21 14.79
C GLU A 109 30.95 18.26 15.40
N LYS A 110 31.26 17.67 16.56
CA LYS A 110 30.18 17.20 17.47
C LYS A 110 29.54 18.41 18.13
N VAL A 111 28.57 19.02 17.45
CA VAL A 111 27.73 20.07 18.03
C VAL A 111 26.67 19.40 18.92
N GLU A 112 26.33 20.04 20.03
CA GLU A 112 25.25 19.67 20.97
C GLU A 112 23.86 19.43 20.29
N SER A 113 23.73 19.65 18.98
CA SER A 113 22.53 19.51 18.16
C SER A 113 22.24 18.08 17.65
N GLY A 114 23.20 17.15 17.74
CA GLY A 114 23.02 15.75 17.32
C GLY A 114 23.10 15.49 15.80
N VAL A 115 23.71 16.41 15.05
CA VAL A 115 24.12 16.21 13.64
C VAL A 115 25.63 16.48 13.53
N ALA A 116 26.36 15.59 12.86
CA ALA A 116 27.78 15.76 12.56
C ALA A 116 27.98 15.95 11.05
N LEU A 117 28.84 16.89 10.67
CA LEU A 117 29.17 17.18 9.27
C LEU A 117 30.47 16.47 8.86
N PHE A 118 30.43 15.75 7.74
CA PHE A 118 31.56 15.06 7.14
C PHE A 118 31.85 15.62 5.76
N LYS A 119 33.13 15.94 5.51
CA LYS A 119 33.59 16.48 4.23
C LYS A 119 34.36 15.47 3.38
N SER A 120 34.80 14.37 3.98
CA SER A 120 35.53 13.31 3.27
C SER A 120 34.59 12.18 2.88
N GLU A 121 34.62 11.79 1.60
CA GLU A 121 33.89 10.64 1.10
C GLU A 121 34.29 9.33 1.82
N SER A 122 35.58 9.16 2.17
CA SER A 122 36.03 7.97 2.90
C SER A 122 35.34 7.83 4.26
N THR A 123 35.20 8.94 4.98
CA THR A 123 34.50 9.03 6.25
C THR A 123 33.02 8.73 6.08
N ILE A 124 32.38 9.33 5.07
CA ILE A 124 30.96 9.08 4.78
C ILE A 124 30.71 7.60 4.51
N ARG A 125 31.52 6.97 3.67
CA ARG A 125 31.45 5.53 3.36
C ARG A 125 31.62 4.67 4.60
N ARG A 126 32.59 4.98 5.46
CA ARG A 126 32.79 4.29 6.74
C ARG A 126 31.52 4.35 7.60
N TYR A 127 30.92 5.54 7.76
CA TYR A 127 29.71 5.71 8.56
C TYR A 127 28.46 5.09 7.92
N ILE A 128 28.39 5.00 6.59
CA ILE A 128 27.34 4.22 5.90
C ILE A 128 27.48 2.75 6.29
N SER A 129 28.67 2.18 6.14
CA SER A 129 28.95 0.79 6.49
C SER A 129 28.64 0.51 7.97
N ASP A 130 29.10 1.38 8.88
CA ASP A 130 28.79 1.28 10.31
C ASP A 130 27.28 1.35 10.59
N LEU A 131 26.53 2.22 9.90
CA LEU A 131 25.08 2.33 10.08
C LEU A 131 24.35 1.07 9.62
N VAL A 132 24.67 0.57 8.42
CA VAL A 132 24.04 -0.63 7.85
C VAL A 132 24.37 -1.86 8.69
N GLN A 133 25.63 -2.04 9.08
CA GLN A 133 26.06 -3.20 9.89
C GLN A 133 25.55 -3.15 11.33
N SER A 134 25.34 -1.96 11.89
CA SER A 134 24.79 -1.81 13.25
C SER A 134 23.27 -1.72 13.31
N ALA A 135 22.58 -1.79 12.16
CA ALA A 135 21.13 -1.81 12.10
C ALA A 135 20.60 -3.09 12.73
N GLU A 136 19.66 -2.95 13.66
CA GLU A 136 19.07 -4.09 14.35
C GLU A 136 17.93 -4.71 13.55
N ARG A 137 17.18 -3.91 12.78
CA ARG A 137 15.91 -4.35 12.18
C ARG A 137 15.62 -3.78 10.81
N ASP A 138 15.92 -2.51 10.57
CA ASP A 138 15.50 -1.84 9.34
C ASP A 138 16.60 -0.94 8.80
N VAL A 139 16.80 -1.06 7.49
CA VAL A 139 17.66 -0.21 6.69
C VAL A 139 16.80 0.35 5.57
N PHE A 140 16.59 1.66 5.55
CA PHE A 140 15.88 2.34 4.48
C PHE A 140 16.83 3.28 3.75
N LEU A 141 17.10 2.98 2.49
CA LEU A 141 18.06 3.67 1.66
C LEU A 141 17.42 4.25 0.40
N LEU A 142 17.67 5.53 0.15
CA LEU A 142 17.54 6.20 -1.13
C LEU A 142 18.95 6.43 -1.67
N VAL A 143 19.26 5.82 -2.80
CA VAL A 143 20.57 5.89 -3.43
C VAL A 143 20.45 6.29 -4.89
N PRO A 144 21.19 7.30 -5.34
CA PRO A 144 21.34 7.58 -6.76
C PRO A 144 22.05 6.43 -7.45
N VAL A 145 21.61 6.06 -8.66
CA VAL A 145 22.20 4.93 -9.40
C VAL A 145 23.73 5.02 -9.54
N SER A 146 24.29 6.24 -9.67
CA SER A 146 25.74 6.49 -9.74
C SER A 146 26.50 6.15 -8.46
N ARG A 147 25.82 6.10 -7.30
CA ARG A 147 26.38 5.75 -5.98
C ARG A 147 25.93 4.38 -5.48
N LEU A 148 25.15 3.62 -6.27
CA LEU A 148 24.67 2.30 -5.86
C LEU A 148 25.83 1.36 -5.48
N GLY A 149 26.91 1.36 -6.28
CA GLY A 149 28.09 0.54 -6.02
C GLY A 149 28.81 0.82 -4.69
N VAL A 150 28.49 1.93 -3.99
CA VAL A 150 29.04 2.23 -2.67
C VAL A 150 28.47 1.32 -1.58
N VAL A 151 27.21 0.90 -1.74
CA VAL A 151 26.46 0.20 -0.69
C VAL A 151 26.21 -1.27 -0.99
N VAL A 152 26.48 -1.74 -2.22
CA VAL A 152 26.15 -3.12 -2.65
C VAL A 152 26.72 -4.16 -1.69
N ASP A 153 27.99 -4.03 -1.29
CA ASP A 153 28.64 -5.00 -0.39
C ASP A 153 28.04 -4.97 1.02
N ASP A 154 27.71 -3.78 1.54
CA ASP A 154 27.07 -3.63 2.85
C ASP A 154 25.63 -4.20 2.83
N LEU A 155 24.87 -3.95 1.76
CA LEU A 155 23.52 -4.50 1.59
C LEU A 155 23.56 -6.03 1.43
N ALA A 156 24.55 -6.57 0.72
CA ALA A 156 24.76 -8.02 0.58
C ALA A 156 25.10 -8.71 1.90
N ALA A 157 25.63 -7.96 2.88
CA ALA A 157 25.93 -8.46 4.22
C ALA A 157 24.72 -8.43 5.18
N CYS A 158 23.63 -7.73 4.82
CA CYS A 158 22.38 -7.75 5.59
C CYS A 158 21.75 -9.14 5.51
N THR A 159 21.39 -9.70 6.66
CA THR A 159 20.84 -11.08 6.75
C THR A 159 19.55 -11.15 7.54
N ASP A 160 19.44 -10.36 8.61
CA ASP A 160 18.30 -10.37 9.52
C ASP A 160 17.46 -9.07 9.43
N GLN A 161 18.01 -8.03 8.80
CA GLN A 161 17.37 -6.72 8.69
C GLN A 161 16.46 -6.65 7.47
N GLN A 162 15.33 -5.95 7.62
CA GLN A 162 14.52 -5.54 6.49
C GLN A 162 15.20 -4.39 5.74
N VAL A 163 15.55 -4.61 4.48
CA VAL A 163 16.22 -3.65 3.61
C VAL A 163 15.27 -3.14 2.55
N ARG A 164 15.06 -1.82 2.55
CA ARG A 164 14.33 -1.12 1.50
C ARG A 164 15.26 -0.21 0.72
N LEU A 165 15.17 -0.32 -0.60
CA LEU A 165 16.01 0.43 -1.52
C LEU A 165 15.14 1.21 -2.50
N VAL A 166 15.34 2.52 -2.54
CA VAL A 166 14.89 3.36 -3.65
C VAL A 166 16.12 3.78 -4.45
N VAL A 167 16.12 3.45 -5.74
CA VAL A 167 17.17 3.88 -6.66
C VAL A 167 16.68 5.09 -7.45
N SER A 168 17.37 6.22 -7.33
CA SER A 168 17.03 7.46 -8.04
C SER A 168 17.85 7.64 -9.33
N ASN A 169 17.42 8.57 -10.17
CA ASN A 169 18.03 8.92 -11.45
C ASN A 169 17.97 7.78 -12.49
N VAL A 170 16.93 6.95 -12.44
CA VAL A 170 16.71 5.83 -13.38
C VAL A 170 15.47 6.12 -14.23
N SER A 171 15.50 5.74 -15.52
CA SER A 171 14.31 5.79 -16.37
C SER A 171 13.31 4.73 -15.91
N THR A 172 12.11 5.14 -15.50
CA THR A 172 11.04 4.22 -15.07
C THR A 172 10.43 3.43 -16.23
N GLU A 173 10.74 3.78 -17.49
CA GLU A 173 10.25 3.08 -18.69
C GLU A 173 11.07 1.82 -19.04
N SER A 174 12.23 1.62 -18.38
CA SER A 174 13.09 0.45 -18.56
C SER A 174 13.44 -0.15 -17.20
N ASN A 175 13.09 -1.42 -16.96
CA ASN A 175 13.52 -2.20 -15.77
C ASN A 175 15.03 -2.49 -15.74
N ASP A 176 15.83 -1.67 -16.43
CA ASP A 176 17.27 -1.83 -16.59
C ASP A 176 17.97 -0.73 -15.79
N ILE A 177 18.80 -1.13 -14.83
CA ILE A 177 19.54 -0.25 -13.92
C ILE A 177 20.75 0.38 -14.66
N GLY A 178 21.02 -0.02 -15.91
CA GLY A 178 22.16 0.46 -16.69
C GLY A 178 23.47 -0.24 -16.27
N ASP A 179 24.37 -0.38 -17.24
CA ASP A 179 25.55 -1.28 -17.23
C ASP A 179 26.30 -1.39 -15.89
N GLY A 180 26.05 -2.49 -15.16
CA GLY A 180 27.01 -3.11 -14.25
C GLY A 180 26.69 -3.17 -12.76
N ALA A 181 25.63 -2.51 -12.27
CA ALA A 181 25.28 -2.55 -10.85
C ALA A 181 24.16 -3.59 -10.58
N SER A 182 24.49 -4.69 -9.91
CA SER A 182 23.52 -5.69 -9.45
C SER A 182 23.03 -5.35 -8.04
N ILE A 183 21.72 -5.35 -7.83
CA ILE A 183 21.13 -5.26 -6.49
C ILE A 183 21.22 -6.65 -5.82
N PRO A 184 21.74 -6.76 -4.59
CA PRO A 184 21.79 -8.02 -3.86
C PRO A 184 20.39 -8.61 -3.60
N ASP A 185 20.28 -9.94 -3.61
CA ASP A 185 19.04 -10.67 -3.26
C ASP A 185 18.60 -10.49 -1.79
N THR A 186 19.49 -9.93 -0.95
CA THR A 186 19.21 -9.58 0.45
C THR A 186 18.35 -8.32 0.59
N VAL A 187 18.08 -7.59 -0.49
CA VAL A 187 17.19 -6.42 -0.49
C VAL A 187 15.74 -6.86 -0.63
N ASP A 188 14.91 -6.63 0.39
CA ASP A 188 13.51 -7.10 0.39
C ASP A 188 12.63 -6.39 -0.63
N LYS A 189 12.81 -5.07 -0.78
CA LYS A 189 11.98 -4.27 -1.69
C LYS A 189 12.81 -3.21 -2.40
N VAL A 190 12.66 -3.17 -3.72
CA VAL A 190 13.32 -2.21 -4.60
C VAL A 190 12.28 -1.37 -5.34
N ARG A 191 12.46 -0.06 -5.32
CA ARG A 191 11.68 0.88 -6.14
C ARG A 191 12.58 1.88 -6.86
N PHE A 192 12.04 2.52 -7.90
CA PHE A 192 12.74 3.49 -8.73
C PHE A 192 12.03 4.83 -8.77
N VAL A 193 12.82 5.90 -8.80
CA VAL A 193 12.34 7.25 -9.12
C VAL A 193 13.22 7.85 -10.21
N SER A 194 12.59 8.61 -11.11
CA SER A 194 13.30 9.35 -12.18
C SER A 194 13.84 10.69 -11.71
N THR A 195 13.40 11.17 -10.55
CA THR A 195 13.86 12.44 -9.95
C THR A 195 15.32 12.35 -9.53
N ARG A 196 15.97 13.52 -9.53
CA ARG A 196 17.34 13.67 -9.07
C ARG A 196 17.34 13.85 -7.55
N GLU A 197 17.59 12.76 -6.84
CA GLU A 197 17.63 12.75 -5.37
C GLU A 197 19.07 12.68 -4.84
N ASP A 198 19.26 13.13 -3.61
CA ASP A 198 20.49 12.93 -2.84
C ASP A 198 20.47 11.57 -2.13
N PHE A 199 21.64 11.14 -1.65
CA PHE A 199 21.73 9.91 -0.87
C PHE A 199 21.12 10.14 0.52
N ALA A 200 20.22 9.27 0.93
CA ALA A 200 19.60 9.31 2.24
C ALA A 200 19.44 7.90 2.82
N LEU A 201 20.00 7.68 4.00
CA LEU A 201 19.96 6.41 4.73
C LEU A 201 19.34 6.64 6.11
N THR A 202 18.40 5.80 6.50
CA THR A 202 17.95 5.69 7.89
C THR A 202 18.07 4.25 8.37
N THR A 203 18.45 4.09 9.64
CA THR A 203 18.49 2.78 10.30
C THR A 203 17.71 2.82 11.60
N ASP A 204 16.83 1.83 11.76
CA ASP A 204 15.91 1.64 12.91
C ASP A 204 15.12 2.90 13.32
N ARG A 205 14.91 3.84 12.39
CA ARG A 205 14.30 5.18 12.61
C ARG A 205 14.98 6.02 13.71
N ARG A 206 16.25 5.74 14.03
CA ARG A 206 16.98 6.40 15.15
C ARG A 206 18.24 7.13 14.70
N ARG A 207 18.86 6.63 13.65
CA ARG A 207 20.07 7.22 13.07
C ARG A 207 19.88 7.33 11.57
N GLY A 208 20.62 8.25 10.97
CA GLY A 208 20.61 8.39 9.53
C GLY A 208 21.83 9.12 9.01
N LEU A 209 21.97 9.11 7.69
CA LEU A 209 23.00 9.80 6.97
C LEU A 209 22.41 10.40 5.69
N TYR A 210 22.70 11.66 5.45
CA TYR A 210 22.31 12.36 4.23
C TYR A 210 23.55 12.84 3.49
N TRP A 211 23.74 12.46 2.23
CA TRP A 211 24.94 12.78 1.48
C TRP A 211 24.61 13.47 0.16
N VAL A 212 24.96 14.75 0.10
CA VAL A 212 24.63 15.67 -0.99
C VAL A 212 25.39 15.30 -2.27
N GLN A 213 24.73 15.40 -3.43
CA GLN A 213 25.33 15.28 -4.75
C GLN A 213 26.01 16.58 -5.20
N GLU A 214 27.06 16.45 -6.02
CA GLU A 214 27.70 17.60 -6.68
C GLU A 214 26.74 18.30 -7.65
N GLY A 215 26.77 19.63 -7.67
CA GLY A 215 26.10 20.42 -8.72
C GLY A 215 24.79 21.12 -8.33
N TYR A 216 24.51 21.32 -7.04
CA TYR A 216 23.59 22.39 -6.64
C TYR A 216 24.29 23.72 -6.89
N GLU A 217 23.89 24.44 -7.95
CA GLU A 217 24.38 25.80 -8.19
C GLU A 217 24.10 26.64 -6.92
N HIS A 218 25.15 27.12 -6.24
CA HIS A 218 25.20 28.20 -5.22
C HIS A 218 25.74 27.89 -3.80
N VAL A 219 26.36 26.73 -3.52
CA VAL A 219 27.05 26.54 -2.21
C VAL A 219 28.37 25.78 -2.37
N ASP A 220 29.43 26.16 -1.65
CA ASP A 220 30.71 25.40 -1.50
C ASP A 220 30.52 24.05 -0.74
N ASP A 221 29.34 23.42 -0.84
CA ASP A 221 28.88 22.25 -0.07
C ASP A 221 28.97 20.92 -0.85
N ASP A 222 29.70 20.91 -1.95
CA ASP A 222 29.85 19.73 -2.82
C ASP A 222 30.38 18.52 -2.02
N GLY A 223 29.60 17.42 -2.05
CA GLY A 223 30.01 16.13 -1.50
C GLY A 223 29.92 15.98 0.02
N GLN A 224 29.28 16.90 0.74
CA GLN A 224 29.14 16.84 2.20
C GLN A 224 28.13 15.77 2.68
N GLY A 225 28.49 15.08 3.76
CA GLY A 225 27.65 14.10 4.44
C GLY A 225 27.23 14.58 5.83
N TYR A 226 25.94 14.45 6.13
CA TYR A 226 25.33 14.82 7.40
C TYR A 226 24.94 13.56 8.16
N TYR A 227 25.65 13.25 9.23
CA TYR A 227 25.37 12.12 10.10
C TYR A 227 24.44 12.54 11.24
N VAL A 228 23.24 11.96 11.24
CA VAL A 228 22.15 12.31 12.14
C VAL A 228 22.09 11.29 13.27
N THR A 229 22.40 11.74 14.48
CA THR A 229 22.31 10.94 15.72
C THR A 229 21.13 11.35 16.60
N ASN A 230 20.55 12.53 16.35
CA ASN A 230 19.33 12.97 17.01
C ASN A 230 18.13 12.15 16.49
N PRO A 231 17.43 11.37 17.34
CA PRO A 231 16.32 10.52 16.90
C PRO A 231 15.16 11.30 16.29
N SER A 232 14.91 12.54 16.72
CA SER A 232 13.84 13.38 16.15
C SER A 232 14.16 13.82 14.73
N LEU A 233 15.43 14.12 14.43
CA LEU A 233 15.85 14.45 13.06
C LEU A 233 15.94 13.20 12.18
N ALA A 234 16.39 12.07 12.73
CA ALA A 234 16.35 10.79 12.02
C ALA A 234 14.91 10.40 11.65
N LEU A 235 13.94 10.67 12.52
CA LEU A 235 12.52 10.46 12.23
C LEU A 235 12.00 11.37 11.09
N VAL A 236 12.48 12.61 11.00
CA VAL A 236 12.12 13.50 9.87
C VAL A 236 12.68 12.95 8.56
N LEU A 237 13.95 12.54 8.55
CA LEU A 237 14.56 11.92 7.38
C LEU A 237 13.85 10.61 6.99
N ASP A 238 13.46 9.82 7.98
CA ASP A 238 12.70 8.59 7.79
C ASP A 238 11.34 8.86 7.13
N ARG A 239 10.60 9.87 7.62
CA ARG A 239 9.31 10.27 7.03
C ARG A 239 9.48 10.81 5.61
N PHE A 240 10.55 11.54 5.32
CA PHE A 240 10.85 11.94 3.95
C PHE A 240 10.96 10.72 3.03
N LEU A 241 11.74 9.70 3.43
CA LEU A 241 11.86 8.46 2.68
C LEU A 241 10.53 7.72 2.56
N SER A 242 9.85 7.47 3.69
CA SER A 242 8.67 6.59 3.73
C SER A 242 7.37 7.23 3.24
N GLU A 243 7.22 8.54 3.40
CA GLU A 243 5.96 9.25 3.12
C GLU A 243 6.04 10.15 1.88
N SER A 244 7.24 10.61 1.48
CA SER A 244 7.39 11.47 0.30
C SER A 244 7.93 10.70 -0.91
N ILE A 245 9.00 9.91 -0.73
CA ILE A 245 9.67 9.24 -1.85
C ILE A 245 9.02 7.88 -2.15
N TRP A 246 8.85 7.02 -1.14
CA TRP A 246 8.36 5.65 -1.33
C TRP A 246 7.01 5.53 -2.04
N PRO A 247 5.98 6.35 -1.73
CA PRO A 247 4.67 6.24 -2.38
C PRO A 247 4.69 6.71 -3.85
N LEU A 248 5.69 7.49 -4.24
CA LEU A 248 5.86 8.00 -5.60
C LEU A 248 6.79 7.13 -6.46
N ALA A 249 7.46 6.15 -5.85
CA ALA A 249 8.43 5.29 -6.50
C ALA A 249 7.78 4.05 -7.14
N THR A 250 8.27 3.65 -8.31
CA THR A 250 7.77 2.49 -9.07
C THR A 250 8.47 1.21 -8.62
N PRO A 251 7.76 0.13 -8.26
CA PRO A 251 8.37 -1.12 -7.80
C PRO A 251 9.09 -1.89 -8.91
N LEU A 252 10.16 -2.60 -8.54
CA LEU A 252 10.83 -3.56 -9.43
C LEU A 252 10.01 -4.86 -9.50
N GLY A 253 9.05 -4.92 -10.44
CA GLY A 253 8.19 -6.08 -10.65
C GLY A 253 6.84 -6.02 -9.91
N ASP A 254 6.01 -7.06 -10.07
CA ASP A 254 4.70 -7.14 -9.41
C ASP A 254 4.87 -7.58 -7.94
N GLU A 255 4.66 -6.65 -6.98
CA GLU A 255 4.57 -6.95 -5.53
C GLU A 255 3.27 -7.73 -5.21
N THR A 256 3.13 -8.96 -5.72
CA THR A 256 1.88 -9.77 -5.59
C THR A 256 1.95 -10.88 -4.54
N GLU A 257 3.13 -11.17 -3.97
CA GLU A 257 3.24 -12.17 -2.91
C GLU A 257 2.69 -11.65 -1.57
N LEU A 258 1.84 -12.45 -0.94
CA LEU A 258 1.33 -12.15 0.39
C LEU A 258 2.47 -12.21 1.42
N PRO A 259 2.53 -11.26 2.36
CA PRO A 259 3.59 -11.23 3.36
C PRO A 259 3.47 -12.42 4.31
N ALA A 260 4.60 -13.06 4.62
CA ALA A 260 4.65 -14.13 5.61
C ALA A 260 4.47 -13.59 7.03
N LEU A 261 3.67 -14.29 7.85
CA LEU A 261 3.41 -13.97 9.25
C LEU A 261 3.92 -15.10 10.18
N PRO A 262 4.35 -14.80 11.42
CA PRO A 262 4.32 -13.50 12.09
C PRO A 262 5.38 -12.53 11.54
N LYS A 263 5.04 -11.25 11.49
CA LYS A 263 5.94 -10.20 10.99
C LYS A 263 5.94 -8.99 11.92
N GLU A 264 7.12 -8.44 12.14
CA GLU A 264 7.29 -7.23 12.90
C GLU A 264 7.44 -6.01 11.99
N TYR A 265 6.90 -4.89 12.45
CA TYR A 265 6.89 -3.62 11.75
C TYR A 265 7.30 -2.51 12.72
N ILE A 266 8.16 -1.62 12.23
CA ILE A 266 8.55 -0.40 12.95
C ILE A 266 7.85 0.85 12.42
N ARG A 267 7.19 0.75 11.25
CA ARG A 267 6.32 1.78 10.68
C ARG A 267 4.92 1.19 10.53
N ILE A 268 3.91 1.88 11.06
CA ILE A 268 2.52 1.40 10.94
C ILE A 268 2.07 1.28 9.49
N ARG A 269 2.54 2.17 8.59
CA ARG A 269 2.17 2.15 7.18
C ARG A 269 2.59 0.87 6.47
N ASP A 270 3.73 0.30 6.84
CA ASP A 270 4.17 -0.98 6.30
C ASP A 270 3.25 -2.12 6.76
N CYS A 271 2.89 -2.11 8.05
CA CYS A 271 1.93 -3.06 8.61
C CYS A 271 0.57 -2.95 7.91
N LEU A 272 0.12 -1.72 7.63
CA LEU A 272 -1.15 -1.43 6.98
C LEU A 272 -1.15 -1.77 5.48
N ALA A 273 -0.04 -1.55 4.78
CA ALA A 273 0.13 -1.96 3.39
C ALA A 273 0.05 -3.49 3.28
N ASP A 274 0.82 -4.20 4.11
CA ASP A 274 0.77 -5.66 4.21
C ASP A 274 -0.63 -6.15 4.62
N LEU A 275 -1.28 -5.51 5.60
CA LEU A 275 -2.67 -5.79 6.00
C LEU A 275 -3.67 -5.54 4.87
N SER A 276 -3.46 -4.53 4.03
CA SER A 276 -4.35 -4.25 2.91
C SER A 276 -4.33 -5.38 1.87
N SER A 277 -3.15 -5.94 1.61
CA SER A 277 -3.00 -7.13 0.77
C SER A 277 -3.54 -8.37 1.47
N LEU A 278 -3.16 -8.61 2.72
CA LEU A 278 -3.60 -9.77 3.50
C LEU A 278 -5.12 -9.82 3.71
N THR A 279 -5.76 -8.67 3.92
CA THR A 279 -7.21 -8.60 4.13
C THR A 279 -8.03 -8.67 2.84
N THR A 280 -7.34 -8.79 1.70
CA THR A 280 -7.97 -9.29 0.47
C THR A 280 -8.26 -10.79 0.62
N ALA A 281 -7.33 -11.56 1.19
CA ALA A 281 -7.44 -13.02 1.33
C ALA A 281 -8.05 -13.49 2.68
N TYR A 282 -7.91 -12.71 3.75
CA TYR A 282 -8.33 -13.09 5.11
C TYR A 282 -9.20 -12.00 5.75
N SER A 283 -10.06 -12.37 6.71
CA SER A 283 -10.83 -11.37 7.46
C SER A 283 -9.95 -10.59 8.42
N VAL A 284 -10.37 -9.37 8.79
CA VAL A 284 -9.59 -8.48 9.66
C VAL A 284 -9.36 -9.09 11.05
N ASP A 285 -10.34 -9.80 11.60
CA ASP A 285 -10.27 -10.49 12.89
C ASP A 285 -9.43 -11.77 12.88
N SER A 286 -8.95 -12.21 11.70
CA SER A 286 -7.94 -13.28 11.58
C SER A 286 -6.57 -12.84 12.10
N PHE A 287 -6.39 -11.54 12.30
CA PHE A 287 -5.11 -10.97 12.67
C PHE A 287 -5.10 -10.56 14.13
N GLU A 288 -4.00 -10.88 14.78
CA GLU A 288 -3.69 -10.40 16.10
C GLU A 288 -2.55 -9.41 16.01
N VAL A 289 -2.73 -8.30 16.71
CA VAL A 289 -1.76 -7.23 16.79
C VAL A 289 -1.22 -7.17 18.20
N ARG A 290 0.09 -7.30 18.34
CA ARG A 290 0.81 -6.89 19.53
C ARG A 290 1.57 -5.60 19.22
N PHE A 291 1.49 -4.61 20.09
CA PHE A 291 2.21 -3.34 19.87
C PHE A 291 2.92 -2.87 21.14
N GLU A 292 4.07 -2.21 20.93
CA GLU A 292 4.87 -1.55 21.96
C GLU A 292 4.96 -0.05 21.62
N GLY A 293 4.62 0.80 22.57
CA GLY A 293 4.47 2.23 22.30
C GLY A 293 4.20 3.05 23.55
N TYR A 294 3.49 4.15 23.36
CA TYR A 294 3.12 5.07 24.44
C TYR A 294 1.65 5.42 24.33
N ASP A 295 1.01 5.57 25.48
CA ASP A 295 -0.30 6.21 25.61
C ASP A 295 -0.19 7.69 25.23
N THR A 296 -1.06 8.17 24.35
CA THR A 296 -0.92 9.52 23.77
C THR A 296 -1.39 10.63 24.71
N GLU A 297 -2.21 10.31 25.71
CA GLU A 297 -2.70 11.28 26.71
C GLU A 297 -1.71 11.40 27.87
N THR A 298 -1.24 10.26 28.39
CA THR A 298 -0.40 10.20 29.58
C THR A 298 1.09 10.19 29.28
N GLY A 299 1.48 9.72 28.09
CA GLY A 299 2.88 9.50 27.70
C GLY A 299 3.53 8.26 28.31
N GLU A 300 2.78 7.42 29.03
CA GLU A 300 3.32 6.21 29.66
C GLU A 300 3.61 5.12 28.62
N LYS A 301 4.68 4.35 28.85
CA LYS A 301 5.04 3.21 28.00
C LYS A 301 4.04 2.07 28.18
N VAL A 302 3.56 1.52 27.07
CA VAL A 302 2.62 0.40 27.08
C VAL A 302 3.05 -0.73 26.16
N THR A 303 2.59 -1.94 26.51
CA THR A 303 2.62 -3.10 25.63
C THR A 303 1.26 -3.78 25.73
N ARG A 304 0.58 -3.88 24.60
CA ARG A 304 -0.76 -4.49 24.52
C ARG A 304 -0.80 -5.48 23.37
N ARG A 305 -1.74 -6.40 23.43
CA ARG A 305 -2.00 -7.42 22.41
C ARG A 305 -3.50 -7.62 22.29
N GLY A 306 -4.00 -7.80 21.07
CA GLY A 306 -5.41 -7.97 20.83
C GLY A 306 -5.74 -8.34 19.40
N THR A 307 -7.01 -8.63 19.15
CA THR A 307 -7.52 -8.96 17.82
C THR A 307 -7.75 -7.67 17.02
N LEU A 308 -7.30 -7.64 15.77
CA LEU A 308 -7.55 -6.52 14.87
C LEU A 308 -9.04 -6.46 14.51
N THR A 309 -9.69 -5.31 14.70
CA THR A 309 -11.11 -5.12 14.37
C THR A 309 -11.29 -4.29 13.10
N SER A 310 -10.47 -3.27 12.93
CA SER A 310 -10.42 -2.46 11.71
C SER A 310 -9.06 -1.79 11.56
N TYR A 311 -8.80 -1.25 10.38
CA TYR A 311 -7.64 -0.40 10.12
C TYR A 311 -8.00 0.67 9.09
N TYR A 312 -7.27 1.79 9.12
CA TYR A 312 -7.38 2.87 8.15
C TYR A 312 -6.03 3.11 7.48
N TYR A 313 -6.02 3.04 6.15
CA TYR A 313 -4.84 3.25 5.33
C TYR A 313 -5.22 3.70 3.92
N THR A 314 -4.47 4.67 3.41
CA THR A 314 -4.38 5.02 2.00
C THR A 314 -2.95 5.52 1.75
N GLU A 315 -2.43 5.28 0.56
CA GLU A 315 -1.09 5.74 0.17
C GLU A 315 -0.98 7.27 0.15
N TYR A 316 -2.12 7.99 0.06
CA TYR A 316 -2.16 9.43 -0.14
C TYR A 316 -2.71 10.25 1.06
N ASP A 317 -3.08 9.61 2.17
CA ASP A 317 -3.44 10.31 3.42
C ASP A 317 -2.30 10.18 4.44
N ILE A 318 -2.17 11.18 5.30
CA ILE A 318 -1.29 11.20 6.46
C ILE A 318 -1.83 10.36 7.62
N ARG A 319 -3.13 10.04 7.61
CA ARG A 319 -3.78 9.23 8.64
C ARG A 319 -3.52 7.75 8.41
N ALA A 320 -3.01 7.08 9.44
CA ALA A 320 -2.73 5.65 9.44
C ALA A 320 -2.98 5.11 10.85
N SER A 321 -3.92 4.16 10.97
CA SER A 321 -4.28 3.60 12.28
C SER A 321 -4.78 2.15 12.22
N LEU A 322 -4.55 1.43 13.31
CA LEU A 322 -5.12 0.12 13.62
C LEU A 322 -6.14 0.29 14.74
N THR A 323 -7.23 -0.47 14.70
CA THR A 323 -8.17 -0.60 15.82
C THR A 323 -8.06 -2.03 16.34
N VAL A 324 -7.72 -2.17 17.62
CA VAL A 324 -7.35 -3.45 18.23
C VAL A 324 -8.20 -3.70 19.47
N ASN A 325 -8.83 -4.86 19.55
CA ASN A 325 -9.51 -5.33 20.75
C ASN A 325 -8.53 -6.06 21.67
N VAL A 326 -8.02 -5.37 22.68
CA VAL A 326 -7.01 -5.85 23.64
C VAL A 326 -7.59 -6.68 24.80
N GLY A 327 -8.92 -6.87 24.83
CA GLY A 327 -9.62 -7.58 25.91
C GLY A 327 -9.69 -6.76 27.20
N ALA A 328 -10.73 -6.98 28.00
CA ALA A 328 -10.88 -6.32 29.29
C ALA A 328 -10.07 -7.07 30.37
N ASP A 329 -9.14 -6.39 31.03
CA ASP A 329 -8.59 -6.85 32.30
C ASP A 329 -9.65 -6.57 33.37
N ALA A 330 -10.01 -7.57 34.20
CA ALA A 330 -11.14 -7.49 35.15
C ALA A 330 -11.00 -6.40 36.25
N ALA A 331 -9.96 -5.54 36.17
CA ALA A 331 -9.64 -4.48 37.10
C ALA A 331 -9.40 -3.09 36.45
N SER A 332 -9.45 -2.94 35.11
CA SER A 332 -9.26 -1.64 34.44
C SER A 332 -10.58 -1.04 33.94
N VAL A 333 -10.71 0.30 34.04
CA VAL A 333 -11.88 1.08 33.58
C VAL A 333 -11.75 1.47 32.09
N ASP A 334 -10.65 1.11 31.44
CA ASP A 334 -10.36 1.46 30.04
C ASP A 334 -11.11 0.58 29.03
N SER A 335 -11.41 1.13 27.85
CA SER A 335 -12.06 0.40 26.76
C SER A 335 -11.21 -0.80 26.31
N SER A 336 -11.86 -1.93 26.03
CA SER A 336 -11.17 -3.11 25.50
C SER A 336 -10.77 -2.92 24.04
N VAL A 337 -11.35 -1.95 23.32
CA VAL A 337 -11.01 -1.59 21.95
C VAL A 337 -10.24 -0.28 21.95
N VAL A 338 -9.09 -0.27 21.29
CA VAL A 338 -8.14 0.85 21.30
C VAL A 338 -7.63 1.14 19.90
N THR A 339 -7.34 2.41 19.61
CA THR A 339 -6.79 2.89 18.36
C THR A 339 -5.30 3.11 18.47
N VAL A 340 -4.54 2.61 17.50
CA VAL A 340 -3.08 2.62 17.47
C VAL A 340 -2.60 3.32 16.21
N GLY A 341 -1.81 4.40 16.34
CA GLY A 341 -1.19 5.14 15.24
C GLY A 341 0.33 4.99 15.20
N ASP A 342 0.99 5.64 14.23
CA ASP A 342 2.46 5.67 14.18
C ASP A 342 3.07 6.50 15.32
N THR A 343 4.38 6.38 15.51
CA THR A 343 5.15 7.27 16.37
C THR A 343 4.94 8.74 15.99
N GLY A 344 4.45 9.52 16.95
CA GLY A 344 4.11 10.95 16.78
C GLY A 344 2.69 11.22 16.26
N ALA A 345 1.85 10.20 16.09
CA ALA A 345 0.43 10.37 15.80
C ALA A 345 -0.29 11.10 16.95
N ARG A 346 -1.31 11.88 16.59
CA ARG A 346 -2.24 12.55 17.51
C ARG A 346 -3.65 12.09 17.15
N ASN A 347 -4.58 12.09 18.11
CA ASN A 347 -5.96 11.58 17.95
C ASN A 347 -6.06 10.05 17.78
N VAL A 348 -5.22 9.31 18.50
CA VAL A 348 -5.27 7.85 18.65
C VAL A 348 -4.97 7.54 20.12
N ASP A 349 -5.44 6.42 20.66
CA ASP A 349 -5.20 6.08 22.07
C ASP A 349 -3.71 5.79 22.33
N TYR A 350 -3.06 5.09 21.39
CA TYR A 350 -1.65 4.72 21.50
C TYR A 350 -0.85 5.06 20.25
N ALA A 351 0.38 5.54 20.44
CA ALA A 351 1.37 5.66 19.38
C ALA A 351 2.34 4.48 19.44
N ALA A 352 2.29 3.60 18.44
CA ALA A 352 3.16 2.44 18.36
C ALA A 352 4.52 2.79 17.78
N SER A 353 5.56 2.27 18.44
CA SER A 353 6.94 2.25 17.95
C SER A 353 7.34 0.89 17.40
N ARG A 354 6.57 -0.14 17.73
CA ARG A 354 6.71 -1.51 17.22
C ARG A 354 5.34 -2.16 17.15
N ILE A 355 5.11 -2.91 16.08
CA ILE A 355 3.90 -3.67 15.83
C ILE A 355 4.31 -5.06 15.39
N GLU A 356 3.81 -6.09 16.03
CA GLU A 356 3.94 -7.47 15.61
C GLU A 356 2.56 -7.93 15.15
N LEU A 357 2.48 -8.31 13.87
CA LEU A 357 1.29 -8.86 13.27
C LEU A 357 1.42 -10.38 13.25
N ARG A 358 0.41 -11.08 13.75
CA ARG A 358 0.31 -12.53 13.65
C ARG A 358 -1.01 -12.89 13.01
N GLN A 359 -1.01 -13.96 12.23
CA GLN A 359 -2.26 -14.60 11.87
C GLN A 359 -2.66 -15.51 13.03
N ASN A 360 -3.83 -15.26 13.62
CA ASN A 360 -4.40 -16.18 14.58
C ASN A 360 -4.70 -17.50 13.90
N GLY A 361 -4.45 -18.62 14.59
CA GLY A 361 -4.71 -19.99 14.14
C GLY A 361 -6.18 -20.32 13.85
N THR A 362 -7.05 -19.32 13.74
CA THR A 362 -8.17 -19.36 12.80
C THR A 362 -7.60 -19.27 11.39
N THR A 363 -6.98 -20.35 10.93
CA THR A 363 -6.91 -20.66 9.51
C THR A 363 -8.34 -20.48 9.01
N HIS A 364 -8.60 -19.45 8.21
CA HIS A 364 -9.73 -19.54 7.30
C HIS A 364 -9.37 -20.65 6.34
N THR A 365 -9.84 -21.83 6.69
CA THR A 365 -10.02 -22.88 5.72
C THR A 365 -10.78 -22.26 4.55
N SER A 366 -10.39 -22.64 3.33
CA SER A 366 -11.26 -22.59 2.16
C SER A 366 -12.46 -23.53 2.38
N GLU A 367 -13.07 -23.53 3.55
CA GLU A 367 -14.19 -24.38 3.88
C GLU A 367 -15.27 -23.46 4.42
N ILE A 368 -16.51 -23.77 4.03
CA ILE A 368 -17.68 -23.08 4.54
C ILE A 368 -17.74 -23.19 6.08
N ASP A 369 -17.80 -22.05 6.76
CA ASP A 369 -17.98 -22.00 8.21
C ASP A 369 -19.38 -22.51 8.61
N SER A 370 -19.56 -22.83 9.89
CA SER A 370 -20.82 -23.41 10.37
C SER A 370 -22.02 -22.46 10.20
N GLU A 371 -21.78 -21.15 10.25
CA GLU A 371 -22.82 -20.13 10.10
C GLU A 371 -23.30 -20.05 8.65
N THR A 372 -22.37 -19.92 7.69
CA THR A 372 -22.66 -19.93 6.25
C THR A 372 -23.34 -21.24 5.85
N ARG A 373 -22.92 -22.39 6.40
CA ARG A 373 -23.56 -23.69 6.13
C ARG A 373 -25.01 -23.73 6.58
N ARG A 374 -25.31 -23.20 7.77
CA ARG A 374 -26.70 -23.08 8.27
C ARG A 374 -27.54 -22.19 7.35
N HIS A 375 -26.98 -21.07 6.90
CA HIS A 375 -27.66 -20.15 5.99
C HIS A 375 -27.86 -20.75 4.59
N LEU A 376 -26.93 -21.56 4.12
CA LEU A 376 -27.05 -22.30 2.88
C LEU A 376 -28.16 -23.36 2.94
N GLU A 377 -28.25 -24.11 4.03
CA GLU A 377 -29.34 -25.07 4.26
C GLU A 377 -30.71 -24.37 4.33
N ALA A 378 -30.77 -23.22 5.02
CA ALA A 378 -31.96 -22.37 5.04
C ALA A 378 -32.33 -21.90 3.62
N CYS A 379 -31.36 -21.38 2.86
CA CYS A 379 -31.57 -20.95 1.47
C CYS A 379 -32.09 -22.08 0.58
N ARG A 380 -31.50 -23.28 0.65
CA ARG A 380 -31.97 -24.45 -0.11
C ARG A 380 -33.40 -24.87 0.24
N THR A 381 -33.84 -24.62 1.47
CA THR A 381 -35.18 -24.98 1.95
C THR A 381 -36.22 -23.91 1.65
N GLU A 382 -35.82 -22.64 1.72
CA GLU A 382 -36.71 -21.48 1.59
C GLU A 382 -36.86 -21.01 0.14
N LEU A 383 -35.93 -21.35 -0.76
CA LEU A 383 -36.07 -21.05 -2.18
C LEU A 383 -37.40 -21.58 -2.73
N PRO A 384 -38.15 -20.79 -3.52
CA PRO A 384 -39.42 -21.24 -4.09
C PRO A 384 -39.18 -22.41 -5.06
N ASP A 385 -40.19 -23.20 -5.41
CA ASP A 385 -40.03 -24.29 -6.40
C ASP A 385 -39.87 -23.75 -7.83
N SER A 386 -40.54 -22.63 -8.14
CA SER A 386 -40.47 -21.86 -9.39
C SER A 386 -40.14 -20.40 -9.08
N PHE A 387 -39.38 -19.76 -9.97
CA PHE A 387 -39.20 -18.30 -9.93
C PHE A 387 -40.28 -17.65 -10.80
N GLY A 388 -40.60 -16.38 -10.52
CA GLY A 388 -41.51 -15.57 -11.34
C GLY A 388 -42.97 -15.48 -10.85
N ASP A 389 -43.29 -16.05 -9.68
CA ASP A 389 -44.66 -16.03 -9.13
C ASP A 389 -44.97 -14.75 -8.32
N ALA A 390 -43.98 -13.89 -8.11
CA ALA A 390 -44.10 -12.62 -7.39
C ALA A 390 -43.76 -11.43 -8.30
N SER A 391 -43.92 -10.21 -7.76
CA SER A 391 -43.63 -8.98 -8.49
C SER A 391 -42.87 -7.97 -7.66
N ALA A 392 -42.14 -7.07 -8.34
CA ALA A 392 -41.30 -6.06 -7.73
C ALA A 392 -41.44 -4.71 -8.45
N VAL A 393 -41.27 -3.62 -7.69
CA VAL A 393 -41.15 -2.27 -8.24
C VAL A 393 -39.72 -1.76 -8.02
N LEU A 394 -39.11 -1.24 -9.08
CA LEU A 394 -37.75 -0.72 -9.09
C LEU A 394 -37.77 0.77 -9.41
N CYS A 395 -37.24 1.57 -8.49
CA CYS A 395 -37.19 3.03 -8.54
C CYS A 395 -35.78 3.49 -8.12
N PHE A 396 -35.23 4.63 -8.50
CA PHE A 396 -35.50 5.49 -9.66
C PHE A 396 -34.28 5.59 -10.59
N ASP A 397 -33.18 4.96 -10.20
CA ASP A 397 -31.87 5.05 -10.84
C ASP A 397 -31.82 4.29 -12.16
N ALA A 398 -31.82 5.08 -13.23
CA ALA A 398 -31.76 4.65 -14.61
C ALA A 398 -30.82 5.58 -15.40
N PHE A 399 -29.82 4.98 -16.05
CA PHE A 399 -28.84 5.65 -16.92
C PHE A 399 -28.65 4.87 -18.21
N ILE A 400 -28.03 5.50 -19.22
CA ILE A 400 -27.49 4.80 -20.38
C ILE A 400 -25.98 4.66 -20.22
N ASP A 401 -25.49 3.43 -20.13
CA ASP A 401 -24.05 3.14 -20.05
C ASP A 401 -23.48 2.97 -21.46
N ARG A 402 -22.55 3.85 -21.82
CA ARG A 402 -21.79 3.80 -23.08
C ARG A 402 -20.42 3.18 -22.80
N MET A 403 -20.25 1.95 -23.23
CA MET A 403 -19.01 1.20 -23.00
C MET A 403 -17.92 1.66 -23.96
N ARG A 404 -16.85 2.22 -23.41
CA ARG A 404 -15.74 2.83 -24.15
C ARG A 404 -14.42 2.14 -23.88
N GLU A 405 -13.58 2.12 -24.90
CA GLU A 405 -12.16 1.76 -24.79
C GLU A 405 -11.33 2.98 -25.21
N PHE A 406 -10.44 3.43 -24.33
CA PHE A 406 -9.45 4.45 -24.69
C PHE A 406 -8.38 3.84 -25.59
N ILE A 407 -7.99 4.59 -26.61
CA ILE A 407 -7.08 4.13 -27.65
C ILE A 407 -6.01 5.18 -27.93
N HIS A 408 -4.80 4.70 -28.23
CA HIS A 408 -3.72 5.50 -28.79
C HIS A 408 -3.57 5.22 -30.27
N ARG A 409 -3.17 6.24 -31.05
CA ARG A 409 -2.91 6.09 -32.48
C ARG A 409 -1.42 5.88 -32.73
N ALA A 410 -1.05 4.67 -33.14
CA ALA A 410 0.33 4.33 -33.45
C ALA A 410 0.82 5.04 -34.74
N PRO A 411 2.14 5.31 -34.86
CA PRO A 411 2.75 5.75 -36.12
C PRO A 411 2.44 4.75 -37.24
N GLY A 412 1.68 5.17 -38.25
CA GLY A 412 1.15 4.29 -39.31
C GLY A 412 -0.37 4.26 -39.38
N GLY A 413 -1.07 4.75 -38.35
CA GLY A 413 -2.51 4.97 -38.35
C GLY A 413 -3.34 3.88 -37.68
N ASP A 414 -2.70 2.80 -37.22
CA ASP A 414 -3.33 1.77 -36.39
C ASP A 414 -3.64 2.29 -34.98
N TYR A 415 -4.57 1.62 -34.30
CA TYR A 415 -5.00 1.98 -32.95
C TYR A 415 -4.71 0.86 -31.96
N GLU A 416 -4.20 1.22 -30.79
CA GLU A 416 -3.93 0.30 -29.69
C GLU A 416 -4.75 0.69 -28.47
N ARG A 417 -5.36 -0.30 -27.80
CA ARG A 417 -6.14 -0.07 -26.58
C ARG A 417 -5.21 0.26 -25.41
N ILE A 418 -5.53 1.32 -24.69
CA ILE A 418 -4.92 1.62 -23.40
C ILE A 418 -5.54 0.68 -22.37
N ARG A 419 -4.75 -0.26 -21.87
CA ARG A 419 -5.26 -1.35 -21.03
C ARG A 419 -5.19 -1.07 -19.54
N LYS A 420 -4.17 -0.35 -19.05
CA LYS A 420 -3.99 -0.02 -17.63
C LYS A 420 -4.27 1.46 -17.37
N PHE A 421 -4.82 1.79 -16.22
CA PHE A 421 -5.12 3.18 -15.86
C PHE A 421 -3.86 4.04 -15.72
N ASP A 422 -2.76 3.47 -15.24
CA ASP A 422 -1.50 4.21 -15.12
C ASP A 422 -0.95 4.66 -16.48
N ALA A 423 -1.11 3.85 -17.53
CA ALA A 423 -0.74 4.25 -18.89
C ALA A 423 -1.59 5.45 -19.38
N PHE A 424 -2.87 5.48 -19.02
CA PHE A 424 -3.74 6.63 -19.31
C PHE A 424 -3.31 7.88 -18.51
N ARG A 425 -2.92 7.71 -17.24
CA ARG A 425 -2.39 8.82 -16.42
C ARG A 425 -1.10 9.40 -17.01
N GLU A 426 -0.19 8.55 -17.47
CA GLU A 426 1.05 8.97 -18.13
C GLU A 426 0.78 9.77 -19.40
N GLU A 427 -0.22 9.38 -20.20
CA GLU A 427 -0.64 10.19 -21.35
C GLU A 427 -1.13 11.58 -20.93
N LEU A 428 -1.92 11.69 -19.86
CA LEU A 428 -2.37 12.99 -19.33
C LEU A 428 -1.19 13.88 -18.89
N VAL A 429 -0.20 13.31 -18.21
CA VAL A 429 1.00 14.03 -17.73
C VAL A 429 1.87 14.49 -18.90
N ARG A 430 2.03 13.68 -19.95
CA ARG A 430 2.79 14.08 -21.16
C ARG A 430 2.22 15.35 -21.79
N TYR A 431 0.92 15.62 -21.66
CA TYR A 431 0.32 16.88 -22.14
C TYR A 431 0.71 18.10 -21.33
N GLU A 432 0.99 18.00 -20.03
CA GLU A 432 1.47 19.16 -19.26
C GLU A 432 2.79 19.72 -19.80
N THR A 433 3.57 18.87 -20.46
CA THR A 433 4.84 19.23 -21.10
C THR A 433 4.71 19.68 -22.55
N SER A 434 3.48 19.73 -23.10
CA SER A 434 3.20 20.05 -24.50
C SER A 434 2.36 21.33 -24.62
N ASP A 435 2.65 22.16 -25.64
CA ASP A 435 1.78 23.29 -26.01
C ASP A 435 0.48 22.85 -26.72
N ALA A 436 0.32 21.55 -27.02
CA ALA A 436 -0.88 21.01 -27.63
C ALA A 436 -1.95 20.67 -26.58
N PRO A 437 -3.25 20.89 -26.87
CA PRO A 437 -4.30 20.50 -25.95
C PRO A 437 -4.33 18.97 -25.74
N PRO A 438 -4.60 18.49 -24.52
CA PRO A 438 -4.74 17.07 -24.25
C PRO A 438 -5.84 16.46 -25.13
N ARG A 439 -5.54 15.32 -25.76
CA ARG A 439 -6.46 14.65 -26.67
C ARG A 439 -6.48 13.15 -26.44
N VAL A 440 -7.54 12.70 -25.78
CA VAL A 440 -7.84 11.27 -25.61
C VAL A 440 -8.75 10.83 -26.74
N GLU A 441 -8.39 9.76 -27.45
CA GLU A 441 -9.26 9.12 -28.44
C GLU A 441 -9.90 7.86 -27.82
N TRP A 442 -11.13 7.55 -28.22
CA TRP A 442 -11.84 6.38 -27.73
C TRP A 442 -12.69 5.74 -28.82
N ARG A 443 -13.00 4.46 -28.63
CA ARG A 443 -13.99 3.72 -29.41
C ARG A 443 -15.15 3.31 -28.50
N GLU A 444 -16.38 3.55 -28.94
CA GLU A 444 -17.56 2.95 -28.31
C GLU A 444 -17.72 1.50 -28.79
N THR A 445 -17.86 0.58 -27.85
CA THR A 445 -17.99 -0.86 -28.13
C THR A 445 -19.44 -1.32 -28.08
N ARG A 446 -20.22 -0.81 -27.12
CA ARG A 446 -21.66 -1.06 -26.98
C ARG A 446 -22.31 0.01 -26.10
N THR A 447 -23.63 0.08 -26.15
CA THR A 447 -24.46 0.89 -25.26
C THR A 447 -25.51 0.00 -24.62
N GLU A 448 -25.70 0.11 -23.30
CA GLU A 448 -26.61 -0.73 -22.50
C GLU A 448 -27.36 0.11 -21.45
N PRO A 449 -28.54 -0.32 -20.97
CA PRO A 449 -29.18 0.35 -19.84
C PRO A 449 -28.39 0.06 -18.57
N GLY A 450 -28.24 1.08 -17.73
CA GLY A 450 -27.53 1.06 -16.46
C GLY A 450 -28.35 1.62 -15.31
N GLY A 451 -27.79 1.55 -14.12
CA GLY A 451 -28.46 1.94 -12.86
C GLY A 451 -29.23 0.79 -12.22
N LEU A 452 -29.70 1.01 -10.99
CA LEU A 452 -30.40 -0.01 -10.19
C LEU A 452 -31.55 -0.65 -10.98
N VAL A 453 -32.34 0.17 -11.67
CA VAL A 453 -33.53 -0.27 -12.42
C VAL A 453 -33.15 -1.26 -13.51
N ALA A 454 -32.04 -1.03 -14.21
CA ALA A 454 -31.58 -1.91 -15.28
C ALA A 454 -30.93 -3.21 -14.74
N HIS A 455 -30.07 -3.11 -13.72
CA HIS A 455 -29.34 -4.27 -13.21
C HIS A 455 -30.23 -5.24 -12.44
N VAL A 456 -31.12 -4.73 -11.59
CA VAL A 456 -32.08 -5.56 -10.86
C VAL A 456 -33.17 -6.05 -11.83
N GLY A 457 -33.67 -5.17 -12.70
CA GLY A 457 -34.67 -5.52 -13.70
C GLY A 457 -34.20 -6.63 -14.62
N GLY A 458 -32.94 -6.61 -15.07
CA GLY A 458 -32.40 -7.65 -15.96
C GLY A 458 -32.36 -9.04 -15.33
N VAL A 459 -32.04 -9.15 -14.04
CA VAL A 459 -32.07 -10.43 -13.32
C VAL A 459 -33.50 -10.93 -13.13
N PHE A 460 -34.43 -10.03 -12.80
CA PHE A 460 -35.83 -10.40 -12.62
C PHE A 460 -36.50 -10.81 -13.92
N ASP A 461 -36.22 -10.11 -15.03
CA ASP A 461 -36.72 -10.45 -16.37
C ASP A 461 -36.23 -11.83 -16.81
N GLU A 462 -34.93 -12.13 -16.63
CA GLU A 462 -34.35 -13.44 -16.93
C GLU A 462 -34.96 -14.58 -16.09
N LEU A 463 -35.32 -14.28 -14.83
CA LEU A 463 -35.96 -15.24 -13.92
C LEU A 463 -37.49 -15.30 -14.09
N GLY A 464 -38.08 -14.50 -14.97
CA GLY A 464 -39.50 -14.54 -15.33
C GLY A 464 -40.44 -13.81 -14.36
N TYR A 465 -39.94 -12.86 -13.58
CA TYR A 465 -40.76 -12.02 -12.69
C TYR A 465 -41.46 -10.89 -13.45
N ASP A 466 -42.61 -10.47 -12.92
CA ASP A 466 -43.25 -9.22 -13.31
C ASP A 466 -42.62 -8.05 -12.55
N VAL A 467 -42.09 -7.08 -13.29
CA VAL A 467 -41.37 -5.94 -12.75
C VAL A 467 -41.93 -4.64 -13.31
N THR A 468 -42.17 -3.70 -12.42
CA THR A 468 -42.43 -2.31 -12.78
C THR A 468 -41.15 -1.49 -12.60
N LEU A 469 -40.61 -0.98 -13.70
CA LEU A 469 -39.40 -0.17 -13.76
C LEU A 469 -39.81 1.31 -13.87
N ILE A 470 -39.51 2.09 -12.84
CA ILE A 470 -39.83 3.52 -12.79
C ILE A 470 -38.53 4.31 -12.70
N GLY A 471 -38.30 5.23 -13.62
CA GLY A 471 -37.06 6.01 -13.62
C GLY A 471 -36.94 6.91 -14.84
N ARG A 472 -35.80 7.58 -14.98
CA ARG A 472 -35.54 8.40 -16.16
C ARG A 472 -35.01 7.54 -17.29
N MET A 473 -35.93 7.01 -18.09
CA MET A 473 -35.62 6.14 -19.23
C MET A 473 -35.75 6.86 -20.57
N GLY A 474 -35.95 8.18 -20.56
CA GLY A 474 -36.19 9.02 -21.74
C GLY A 474 -37.65 9.40 -21.92
N ASP A 475 -37.88 10.49 -22.64
CA ASP A 475 -39.21 10.99 -22.97
C ASP A 475 -39.26 11.29 -24.50
N PRO A 476 -39.71 10.34 -25.35
CA PRO A 476 -40.22 9.00 -25.03
C PRO A 476 -39.13 8.01 -24.57
N ILE A 477 -39.54 6.87 -23.99
CA ILE A 477 -38.64 5.82 -23.49
C ILE A 477 -37.66 5.41 -24.59
N ARG A 478 -36.39 5.35 -24.20
CA ARG A 478 -35.26 5.06 -25.08
C ARG A 478 -35.21 3.59 -25.49
N PRO A 479 -34.83 3.28 -26.74
CA PRO A 479 -34.57 1.92 -27.21
C PRO A 479 -33.75 1.06 -26.25
N GLU A 480 -32.74 1.66 -25.63
CA GLU A 480 -31.81 1.04 -24.69
C GLU A 480 -32.54 0.41 -23.48
N PHE A 481 -33.71 0.94 -23.08
CA PHE A 481 -34.59 0.35 -22.06
C PHE A 481 -35.75 -0.45 -22.69
N ALA A 482 -36.35 0.06 -23.76
CA ALA A 482 -37.53 -0.56 -24.36
C ALA A 482 -37.26 -1.93 -25.00
N HIS A 483 -36.04 -2.20 -25.51
CA HIS A 483 -35.69 -3.48 -26.13
C HIS A 483 -35.43 -4.61 -25.12
N PRO A 484 -34.62 -4.42 -24.06
CA PRO A 484 -34.39 -5.48 -23.08
C PRO A 484 -35.63 -5.78 -22.21
N PHE A 485 -36.49 -4.79 -21.95
CA PHE A 485 -37.61 -4.92 -21.02
C PHE A 485 -38.98 -4.93 -21.72
N GLN A 486 -39.10 -5.60 -22.86
CA GLN A 486 -40.33 -5.59 -23.69
C GLN A 486 -41.55 -6.20 -23.00
N ASN A 487 -41.33 -7.11 -22.05
CA ASN A 487 -42.38 -7.81 -21.32
C ASN A 487 -42.71 -7.16 -19.98
N GLN A 488 -42.04 -6.05 -19.63
CA GLN A 488 -42.12 -5.42 -18.33
C GLN A 488 -42.86 -4.09 -18.40
N THR A 489 -43.32 -3.60 -17.25
CA THR A 489 -43.98 -2.29 -17.15
C THR A 489 -42.94 -1.19 -17.02
N LEU A 490 -42.83 -0.32 -18.02
CA LEU A 490 -41.87 0.80 -18.04
C LEU A 490 -42.58 2.14 -17.82
N VAL A 491 -42.18 2.88 -16.79
CA VAL A 491 -42.73 4.20 -16.47
C VAL A 491 -41.62 5.25 -16.41
N THR A 492 -41.63 6.19 -17.35
CA THR A 492 -40.58 7.21 -17.44
C THR A 492 -40.91 8.48 -16.66
N LEU A 493 -39.92 8.99 -15.92
CA LEU A 493 -39.97 10.26 -15.19
C LEU A 493 -39.28 11.41 -15.95
N GLY A 494 -38.83 11.20 -17.19
CA GLY A 494 -38.25 12.25 -18.03
C GLY A 494 -37.02 11.81 -18.83
N GLN A 495 -36.20 12.78 -19.21
CA GLN A 495 -34.99 12.55 -20.01
C GLN A 495 -33.95 11.74 -19.23
N VAL A 496 -33.27 10.82 -19.92
CA VAL A 496 -32.19 9.99 -19.38
C VAL A 496 -30.83 10.61 -19.68
N THR A 497 -29.88 10.46 -18.76
CA THR A 497 -28.47 10.83 -18.95
C THR A 497 -27.61 9.60 -19.22
N SER A 498 -26.37 9.82 -19.65
CA SER A 498 -25.44 8.73 -19.94
C SER A 498 -24.20 8.74 -19.06
N THR A 499 -23.70 7.54 -18.75
CA THR A 499 -22.37 7.33 -18.18
C THR A 499 -21.47 6.69 -19.22
N ASP A 500 -20.35 7.33 -19.50
CA ASP A 500 -19.29 6.75 -20.32
C ASP A 500 -18.41 5.87 -19.44
N TYR A 501 -18.47 4.57 -19.70
CA TYR A 501 -17.87 3.53 -18.88
C TYR A 501 -16.60 3.03 -19.56
N VAL A 502 -15.44 3.34 -18.97
CA VAL A 502 -14.13 2.93 -19.48
C VAL A 502 -13.54 1.90 -18.53
N TRP A 503 -13.27 0.70 -19.05
CA TRP A 503 -12.70 -0.38 -18.25
C TRP A 503 -11.23 -0.61 -18.59
N PHE A 504 -10.37 -0.37 -17.62
CA PHE A 504 -8.98 -0.79 -17.63
C PHE A 504 -8.86 -2.18 -16.97
N GLU A 505 -7.80 -2.91 -17.28
CA GLU A 505 -7.45 -4.19 -16.69
C GLU A 505 -7.36 -4.12 -15.15
N ASP A 506 -7.00 -2.95 -14.61
CA ASP A 506 -6.74 -2.69 -13.20
C ASP A 506 -7.84 -1.90 -12.47
N ARG A 507 -8.72 -1.17 -13.17
CA ARG A 507 -9.84 -0.42 -12.55
C ARG A 507 -10.90 0.08 -13.54
N LYS A 508 -12.05 0.48 -12.98
CA LYS A 508 -13.09 1.26 -13.68
C LYS A 508 -12.79 2.75 -13.67
N PHE A 509 -13.12 3.42 -14.77
CA PHE A 509 -13.13 4.87 -14.90
C PHE A 509 -14.45 5.32 -15.51
N LEU A 510 -15.17 6.19 -14.80
CA LEU A 510 -16.53 6.61 -15.14
C LEU A 510 -16.56 8.10 -15.45
N LEU A 511 -17.10 8.47 -16.60
CA LEU A 511 -17.43 9.85 -16.95
C LEU A 511 -18.96 9.96 -17.04
N THR A 512 -19.58 10.38 -15.94
CA THR A 512 -21.03 10.46 -15.84
C THR A 512 -21.53 11.86 -16.16
N GLU A 513 -22.50 11.96 -17.07
CA GLU A 513 -23.27 13.18 -17.26
C GLU A 513 -24.23 13.34 -16.06
N PRO A 514 -24.05 14.36 -15.22
CA PRO A 514 -24.88 14.54 -14.05
C PRO A 514 -26.30 14.88 -14.47
N ASN A 515 -27.27 14.40 -13.70
CA ASN A 515 -28.66 14.70 -13.97
C ASN A 515 -29.07 16.01 -13.29
N PHE A 516 -29.22 17.08 -14.08
CA PHE A 516 -29.54 18.42 -13.54
C PHE A 516 -31.03 18.62 -13.26
N ASP A 517 -31.90 17.91 -13.98
CA ASP A 517 -33.32 17.94 -13.68
C ASP A 517 -33.53 17.18 -12.37
N ARG A 518 -34.36 17.66 -11.45
CA ARG A 518 -34.56 16.98 -10.17
C ARG A 518 -35.73 15.99 -10.22
N ILE A 519 -35.57 14.81 -9.65
CA ILE A 519 -36.70 13.93 -9.35
C ILE A 519 -37.09 14.22 -7.90
N ASN A 520 -38.37 14.55 -7.69
CA ASN A 520 -38.98 14.72 -6.39
C ASN A 520 -40.44 14.29 -6.43
N TRP A 521 -41.11 14.32 -5.29
CA TRP A 521 -42.50 13.86 -5.20
C TRP A 521 -43.44 14.63 -6.15
N GLN A 522 -43.31 15.96 -6.24
CA GLN A 522 -44.12 16.76 -7.16
C GLN A 522 -43.93 16.33 -8.62
N VAL A 523 -42.70 16.01 -9.04
CA VAL A 523 -42.44 15.51 -10.40
C VAL A 523 -43.11 14.15 -10.64
N ILE A 524 -43.10 13.26 -9.65
CA ILE A 524 -43.81 11.97 -9.72
C ILE A 524 -45.32 12.21 -9.85
N GLU A 525 -45.89 13.12 -9.06
CA GLU A 525 -47.30 13.49 -9.14
C GLU A 525 -47.67 14.15 -10.48
N ASP A 526 -46.84 15.04 -11.00
CA ASP A 526 -47.11 15.74 -12.26
C ASP A 526 -47.02 14.81 -13.47
N ARG A 527 -46.13 13.81 -13.43
CA ARG A 527 -45.86 12.88 -14.54
C ARG A 527 -46.76 11.65 -14.55
N ILE A 528 -47.01 11.08 -13.37
CA ILE A 528 -47.75 9.82 -13.20
C ILE A 528 -49.05 10.08 -12.44
N GLY A 529 -49.01 10.91 -11.40
CA GLY A 529 -50.14 11.14 -10.50
C GLY A 529 -50.11 10.19 -9.30
N ALA A 530 -50.40 10.71 -8.10
CA ALA A 530 -50.26 9.96 -6.86
C ALA A 530 -51.09 8.66 -6.80
N SER A 531 -52.32 8.66 -7.33
CA SER A 531 -53.17 7.45 -7.35
C SER A 531 -52.69 6.40 -8.35
N GLU A 532 -52.16 6.83 -9.50
CA GLU A 532 -51.61 5.92 -10.50
C GLU A 532 -50.29 5.33 -10.01
N PHE A 533 -49.42 6.15 -9.40
CA PHE A 533 -48.20 5.68 -8.74
C PHE A 533 -48.51 4.69 -7.62
N ALA A 534 -49.54 4.95 -6.80
CA ALA A 534 -50.01 4.00 -5.80
C ALA A 534 -50.44 2.68 -6.44
N GLY A 535 -51.21 2.71 -7.54
CA GLY A 535 -51.63 1.51 -8.26
C GLY A 535 -50.47 0.70 -8.88
N LEU A 536 -49.35 1.36 -9.24
CA LEU A 536 -48.13 0.68 -9.70
C LEU A 536 -47.38 -0.02 -8.55
N VAL A 537 -47.46 0.51 -7.33
CA VAL A 537 -46.78 -0.02 -6.16
C VAL A 537 -47.62 -1.08 -5.44
N ASP A 538 -48.94 -0.91 -5.40
CA ASP A 538 -49.86 -1.76 -4.66
C ASP A 538 -49.86 -3.21 -5.17
N GLY A 539 -49.91 -4.17 -4.26
CA GLY A 539 -49.90 -5.60 -4.57
C GLY A 539 -48.53 -6.20 -4.89
N ASN A 540 -47.47 -5.40 -5.02
CA ASN A 540 -46.10 -5.89 -5.21
C ASN A 540 -45.48 -6.34 -3.89
N THR A 541 -44.49 -7.25 -3.95
CA THR A 541 -43.88 -7.79 -2.72
C THR A 541 -42.79 -6.88 -2.17
N VAL A 542 -42.01 -6.25 -3.05
CA VAL A 542 -40.90 -5.36 -2.70
C VAL A 542 -40.92 -4.08 -3.53
N LEU A 543 -40.59 -2.96 -2.88
CA LEU A 543 -40.24 -1.69 -3.52
C LEU A 543 -38.74 -1.43 -3.32
N SER A 544 -37.96 -1.55 -4.40
CA SER A 544 -36.53 -1.25 -4.39
C SER A 544 -36.29 0.19 -4.82
N ILE A 545 -35.55 0.93 -4.02
CA ILE A 545 -35.34 2.37 -4.15
C ILE A 545 -33.83 2.66 -4.19
N GLY A 546 -33.35 3.26 -5.26
CA GLY A 546 -32.01 3.81 -5.33
C GLY A 546 -31.86 4.78 -6.51
N SER A 547 -30.73 5.46 -6.66
CA SER A 547 -29.72 5.70 -5.66
C SER A 547 -29.85 7.14 -5.16
N TRP A 548 -29.36 7.39 -3.95
CA TRP A 548 -29.30 8.72 -3.37
C TRP A 548 -28.39 9.64 -4.19
N TYR A 549 -27.36 9.06 -4.82
CA TYR A 549 -26.50 9.75 -5.79
C TYR A 549 -27.27 10.30 -7.00
N SER A 550 -28.11 9.49 -7.64
CA SER A 550 -28.84 9.90 -8.84
C SER A 550 -30.05 10.78 -8.53
N THR A 551 -30.53 10.73 -7.28
CA THR A 551 -31.79 11.35 -6.85
C THR A 551 -31.55 12.21 -5.60
N ALA A 552 -31.13 13.46 -5.79
CA ALA A 552 -30.75 14.35 -4.68
C ALA A 552 -31.88 14.56 -3.63
N GLU A 553 -33.14 14.57 -4.06
CA GLU A 553 -34.32 14.74 -3.18
C GLU A 553 -34.91 13.37 -2.74
N LEU A 554 -34.12 12.29 -2.77
CA LEU A 554 -34.60 10.94 -2.45
C LEU A 554 -35.17 10.83 -1.03
N VAL A 555 -34.58 11.53 -0.07
CA VAL A 555 -35.06 11.55 1.32
C VAL A 555 -36.45 12.18 1.42
N ASP A 556 -36.70 13.28 0.68
CA ASP A 556 -38.01 13.93 0.65
C ASP A 556 -39.05 13.01 -0.03
N ILE A 557 -38.64 12.23 -1.04
CA ILE A 557 -39.49 11.20 -1.67
C ILE A 557 -39.82 10.08 -0.67
N VAL A 558 -38.85 9.61 0.12
CA VAL A 558 -39.07 8.59 1.16
C VAL A 558 -40.08 9.08 2.21
N ASP A 559 -39.99 10.34 2.63
CA ASP A 559 -40.98 10.95 3.52
C ASP A 559 -42.38 11.03 2.88
N ALA A 560 -42.45 11.41 1.60
CA ALA A 560 -43.69 11.43 0.84
C ALA A 560 -44.26 10.01 0.64
N PHE A 561 -43.41 8.99 0.51
CA PHE A 561 -43.87 7.61 0.44
C PHE A 561 -44.60 7.22 1.71
N ARG A 562 -44.03 7.51 2.89
CA ARG A 562 -44.71 7.22 4.15
C ARG A 562 -46.01 8.01 4.33
N THR A 563 -45.98 9.31 4.02
CA THR A 563 -47.08 10.24 4.37
C THR A 563 -48.18 10.31 3.31
N GLU A 564 -47.86 10.02 2.05
CA GLU A 564 -48.76 10.14 0.92
C GLU A 564 -48.98 8.80 0.20
N LEU A 565 -47.93 8.03 -0.10
CA LEU A 565 -48.10 6.77 -0.83
C LEU A 565 -48.74 5.68 0.05
N TRP A 566 -48.14 5.35 1.20
CA TRP A 566 -48.58 4.25 2.07
C TRP A 566 -50.06 4.32 2.47
N PRO A 567 -50.63 5.48 2.82
CA PRO A 567 -52.06 5.60 3.13
C PRO A 567 -53.01 5.30 1.95
N ARG A 568 -52.48 5.25 0.72
CA ARG A 568 -53.25 4.97 -0.51
C ARG A 568 -53.15 3.52 -0.97
N LEU A 569 -52.30 2.70 -0.36
CA LEU A 569 -52.09 1.29 -0.73
C LEU A 569 -53.13 0.40 -0.02
N GLU A 570 -53.80 -0.48 -0.77
CA GLU A 570 -54.71 -1.48 -0.21
C GLU A 570 -53.96 -2.75 0.23
N ALA A 571 -52.91 -3.10 -0.50
CA ALA A 571 -52.01 -4.23 -0.30
C ALA A 571 -50.53 -3.77 -0.42
N PRO A 572 -50.01 -3.00 0.56
CA PRO A 572 -48.68 -2.42 0.47
C PRO A 572 -47.57 -3.48 0.40
N PRO A 573 -46.43 -3.17 -0.25
CA PRO A 573 -45.26 -4.04 -0.24
C PRO A 573 -44.81 -4.38 1.18
N LYS A 574 -44.38 -5.64 1.37
CA LYS A 574 -43.86 -6.11 2.66
C LYS A 574 -42.48 -5.52 2.98
N HIS A 575 -41.70 -5.26 1.92
CA HIS A 575 -40.30 -4.88 2.00
C HIS A 575 -40.04 -3.60 1.21
N VAL A 576 -39.22 -2.72 1.78
CA VAL A 576 -38.54 -1.65 1.04
C VAL A 576 -37.05 -1.95 1.06
N HIS A 577 -36.45 -2.03 -0.12
CA HIS A 577 -35.01 -2.20 -0.28
C HIS A 577 -34.38 -0.86 -0.66
N PHE A 578 -33.65 -0.23 0.26
CA PHE A 578 -32.99 1.04 0.04
C PHE A 578 -31.52 0.86 -0.34
N VAL A 579 -31.16 1.38 -1.50
CA VAL A 579 -29.81 1.30 -2.08
C VAL A 579 -29.24 2.72 -2.17
N PRO A 580 -28.22 3.07 -1.36
CA PRO A 580 -27.75 4.44 -1.26
C PRO A 580 -26.96 4.90 -2.50
N GLY A 581 -26.22 4.00 -3.17
CA GLY A 581 -25.28 4.35 -4.25
C GLY A 581 -24.10 5.18 -3.75
N GLU A 582 -23.57 6.09 -4.56
CA GLU A 582 -22.41 6.92 -4.17
C GLU A 582 -22.80 7.96 -3.11
N VAL A 583 -22.11 7.97 -1.97
CA VAL A 583 -22.47 8.75 -0.76
C VAL A 583 -21.39 9.70 -0.27
N THR A 584 -20.23 9.73 -0.94
CA THR A 584 -19.10 10.59 -0.53
C THR A 584 -19.43 12.08 -0.57
N HIS A 585 -20.32 12.50 -1.47
CA HIS A 585 -20.75 13.89 -1.64
C HIS A 585 -21.78 14.36 -0.61
N LEU A 586 -22.43 13.44 0.13
CA LEU A 586 -23.48 13.77 1.08
C LEU A 586 -22.89 14.46 2.32
N SER A 587 -23.50 15.57 2.72
CA SER A 587 -23.19 16.27 3.97
C SER A 587 -23.69 15.50 5.19
N PRO A 588 -23.11 15.71 6.39
CA PRO A 588 -23.62 15.13 7.63
C PRO A 588 -25.11 15.42 7.85
N ALA A 589 -25.56 16.65 7.55
CA ALA A 589 -26.97 17.02 7.70
C ALA A 589 -27.91 16.24 6.75
N GLU A 590 -27.48 15.94 5.52
CA GLU A 590 -28.27 15.10 4.61
C GLU A 590 -28.35 13.65 5.10
N LEU A 591 -27.24 13.11 5.62
CA LEU A 591 -27.20 11.77 6.21
C LEU A 591 -28.11 11.66 7.45
N GLU A 592 -28.12 12.70 8.29
CA GLU A 592 -29.02 12.81 9.44
C GLU A 592 -30.49 12.76 9.04
N ARG A 593 -30.90 13.60 8.08
CA ARG A 593 -32.29 13.56 7.57
C ARG A 593 -32.65 12.21 6.97
N GLY A 594 -31.71 11.55 6.28
CA GLY A 594 -31.96 10.21 5.75
C GLY A 594 -32.15 9.17 6.85
N CYS A 595 -31.44 9.28 7.98
CA CYS A 595 -31.71 8.43 9.14
C CYS A 595 -33.13 8.66 9.66
N GLU A 596 -33.56 9.91 9.80
CA GLU A 596 -34.90 10.25 10.28
C GLU A 596 -36.00 9.73 9.34
N ALA A 597 -35.87 9.96 8.03
CA ALA A 597 -36.86 9.54 7.03
C ALA A 597 -36.94 8.01 6.88
N LEU A 598 -35.79 7.32 6.87
CA LEU A 598 -35.76 5.85 6.76
C LEU A 598 -36.27 5.18 8.03
N ALA A 599 -35.94 5.69 9.22
CA ALA A 599 -36.53 5.22 10.47
C ALA A 599 -38.05 5.40 10.48
N ALA A 600 -38.53 6.58 10.04
CA ALA A 600 -39.95 6.85 9.99
C ALA A 600 -40.68 5.96 8.96
N LEU A 601 -40.05 5.63 7.84
CA LEU A 601 -40.61 4.68 6.88
C LEU A 601 -40.62 3.25 7.46
N ASP A 602 -39.61 2.86 8.24
CA ASP A 602 -39.54 1.54 8.88
C ASP A 602 -40.71 1.27 9.86
N ASP A 603 -41.31 2.33 10.42
CA ASP A 603 -42.52 2.22 11.27
C ASP A 603 -43.73 1.60 10.53
N VAL A 604 -43.77 1.65 9.19
CA VAL A 604 -44.91 1.18 8.39
C VAL A 604 -44.56 0.05 7.42
N VAL A 605 -43.28 -0.26 7.21
CA VAL A 605 -42.79 -1.34 6.33
C VAL A 605 -41.40 -1.78 6.74
N THR A 606 -41.03 -3.05 6.49
CA THR A 606 -39.65 -3.50 6.76
C THR A 606 -38.68 -2.83 5.78
N VAL A 607 -37.79 -1.96 6.28
CA VAL A 607 -36.74 -1.32 5.48
C VAL A 607 -35.43 -2.09 5.60
N THR A 608 -34.85 -2.42 4.45
CA THR A 608 -33.52 -3.01 4.33
C THR A 608 -32.60 -2.04 3.61
N ILE A 609 -31.54 -1.56 4.28
CA ILE A 609 -30.46 -0.80 3.62
C ILE A 609 -29.38 -1.78 3.19
N THR A 610 -28.97 -1.77 1.92
CA THR A 610 -27.81 -2.56 1.46
C THR A 610 -26.71 -1.63 0.96
N ALA A 611 -25.54 -1.72 1.58
CA ALA A 611 -24.40 -0.86 1.31
C ALA A 611 -23.10 -1.65 1.13
N SER A 612 -22.17 -1.14 0.33
CA SER A 612 -20.81 -1.66 0.24
C SER A 612 -19.97 -1.32 1.46
N ARG A 613 -18.79 -1.95 1.57
CA ARG A 613 -17.82 -1.67 2.64
C ARG A 613 -17.37 -0.20 2.66
N SER A 614 -17.22 0.45 1.51
CA SER A 614 -16.82 1.87 1.43
C SER A 614 -17.93 2.81 1.90
N GLN A 615 -19.18 2.56 1.46
CA GLN A 615 -20.36 3.30 1.92
C GLN A 615 -20.57 3.12 3.44
N THR A 616 -20.44 1.89 3.93
CA THR A 616 -20.57 1.57 5.37
C THR A 616 -19.52 2.31 6.21
N ARG A 617 -18.27 2.39 5.73
CA ARG A 617 -17.23 3.24 6.37
C ARG A 617 -17.62 4.71 6.36
N ARG A 618 -18.09 5.24 5.23
CA ARG A 618 -18.53 6.63 5.11
C ARG A 618 -19.65 6.96 6.09
N PHE A 619 -20.64 6.08 6.25
CA PHE A 619 -21.73 6.26 7.21
C PHE A 619 -21.24 6.19 8.65
N ARG A 620 -20.38 5.23 9.00
CA ARG A 620 -19.76 5.15 10.32
C ARG A 620 -19.07 6.47 10.65
N ASP A 621 -18.21 6.96 9.75
CA ASP A 621 -17.40 8.16 9.98
C ASP A 621 -18.25 9.44 10.08
N ALA A 622 -19.46 9.46 9.52
CA ALA A 622 -20.35 10.62 9.59
C ALA A 622 -21.35 10.57 10.75
N LEU A 623 -21.84 9.38 11.09
CA LEU A 623 -23.04 9.21 11.89
C LEU A 623 -22.79 8.57 13.25
N LEU A 624 -21.64 7.91 13.43
CA LEU A 624 -21.29 7.22 14.66
C LEU A 624 -20.14 7.95 15.36
N ASP A 625 -20.25 8.07 16.68
CA ASP A 625 -19.14 8.54 17.50
C ASP A 625 -18.11 7.40 17.66
N ASP A 626 -16.83 7.75 17.78
CA ASP A 626 -15.71 6.81 18.02
C ASP A 626 -15.73 6.17 19.42
N GLY A 627 -16.79 6.40 20.20
CA GLY A 627 -16.88 5.95 21.58
C GLY A 627 -16.99 4.44 21.70
N GLY A 628 -15.87 3.76 21.94
CA GLY A 628 -15.66 2.54 22.76
C GLY A 628 -16.61 1.34 22.62
N ASP A 629 -17.53 1.35 21.66
CA ASP A 629 -18.63 0.39 21.55
C ASP A 629 -18.11 -0.92 20.94
N THR A 630 -18.33 -2.03 21.65
CA THR A 630 -17.91 -3.38 21.22
C THR A 630 -18.83 -3.97 20.17
N GLU A 631 -19.97 -3.33 19.90
CA GLU A 631 -20.93 -3.77 18.89
C GLU A 631 -20.39 -3.64 17.46
N PRO A 632 -20.69 -4.61 16.56
CA PRO A 632 -20.33 -4.52 15.15
C PRO A 632 -20.83 -3.22 14.50
N THR A 633 -20.00 -2.60 13.64
CA THR A 633 -20.37 -1.36 12.93
C THR A 633 -21.71 -1.46 12.20
N VAL A 634 -22.00 -2.61 11.60
CA VAL A 634 -23.28 -2.88 10.91
C VAL A 634 -24.49 -2.80 11.84
N GLU A 635 -24.35 -3.24 13.09
CA GLU A 635 -25.41 -3.19 14.10
C GLU A 635 -25.63 -1.76 14.58
N ARG A 636 -24.54 -1.06 14.88
CA ARG A 636 -24.57 0.35 15.29
C ARG A 636 -25.19 1.22 14.21
N LEU A 637 -24.84 0.99 12.93
CA LEU A 637 -25.44 1.69 11.79
C LEU A 637 -26.91 1.34 11.60
N ARG A 638 -27.30 0.07 11.72
CA ARG A 638 -28.71 -0.32 11.70
C ARG A 638 -29.52 0.47 12.73
N ARG A 639 -29.03 0.51 13.98
CA ARG A 639 -29.66 1.26 15.07
C ARG A 639 -29.68 2.77 14.78
N ARG A 640 -28.60 3.29 14.20
CA ARG A 640 -28.46 4.71 13.88
C ARG A 640 -29.40 5.19 12.78
N PHE A 641 -29.59 4.37 11.75
CA PHE A 641 -30.58 4.59 10.70
C PHE A 641 -32.01 4.26 11.18
N GLY A 642 -32.16 3.52 12.28
CA GLY A 642 -33.46 3.14 12.82
C GLY A 642 -34.22 2.14 11.93
N VAL A 643 -33.51 1.33 11.13
CA VAL A 643 -34.12 0.41 10.17
C VAL A 643 -34.16 -1.04 10.67
N SER A 644 -35.07 -1.83 10.09
CA SER A 644 -35.23 -3.24 10.38
C SER A 644 -34.02 -4.07 9.96
N ARG A 645 -33.39 -3.78 8.81
CA ARG A 645 -32.21 -4.52 8.34
C ARG A 645 -31.15 -3.59 7.76
N TYR A 646 -29.89 -3.83 8.11
CA TYR A 646 -28.74 -3.18 7.47
C TYR A 646 -27.77 -4.25 6.97
N VAL A 647 -27.48 -4.25 5.68
CA VAL A 647 -26.60 -5.21 5.00
C VAL A 647 -25.32 -4.49 4.55
N MET A 648 -24.17 -5.00 4.95
CA MET A 648 -22.88 -4.63 4.39
C MET A 648 -22.38 -5.75 3.48
N GLN A 649 -22.11 -5.44 2.22
CA GLN A 649 -21.49 -6.39 1.27
C GLN A 649 -20.00 -6.11 1.02
N SER A 650 -19.29 -7.17 0.65
CA SER A 650 -17.89 -7.16 0.22
C SER A 650 -17.61 -8.31 -0.75
N GLN A 651 -16.43 -8.33 -1.36
CA GLN A 651 -16.01 -9.43 -2.25
C GLN A 651 -15.93 -10.80 -1.56
N ASN A 652 -15.77 -10.82 -0.24
CA ASN A 652 -15.59 -12.05 0.54
C ASN A 652 -16.89 -12.55 1.17
N GLY A 653 -18.00 -11.84 0.97
CA GLY A 653 -19.28 -12.13 1.59
C GLY A 653 -19.98 -10.88 2.09
N ALA A 654 -21.05 -11.10 2.84
CA ALA A 654 -21.88 -10.05 3.36
C ALA A 654 -22.30 -10.32 4.81
N THR A 655 -22.67 -9.26 5.50
CA THR A 655 -23.14 -9.29 6.89
C THR A 655 -24.44 -8.50 6.97
N VAL A 656 -25.45 -9.05 7.65
CA VAL A 656 -26.71 -8.37 7.93
C VAL A 656 -26.87 -8.18 9.44
N ALA A 657 -27.24 -6.99 9.85
CA ALA A 657 -27.74 -6.72 11.19
C ALA A 657 -29.26 -6.62 11.17
N THR A 658 -29.91 -7.28 12.13
CA THR A 658 -31.34 -7.17 12.44
C THR A 658 -31.49 -6.61 13.87
N PRO A 659 -32.72 -6.40 14.39
CA PRO A 659 -32.90 -6.02 15.79
C PRO A 659 -32.43 -7.08 16.79
N ASP A 660 -32.42 -8.34 16.37
CA ASP A 660 -32.20 -9.49 17.24
C ASP A 660 -30.79 -10.08 17.12
N GLU A 661 -30.16 -9.98 15.95
CA GLU A 661 -28.89 -10.64 15.66
C GLU A 661 -28.08 -9.98 14.54
N VAL A 662 -26.79 -10.31 14.48
CA VAL A 662 -25.90 -10.02 13.36
C VAL A 662 -25.49 -11.35 12.74
N LEU A 663 -25.74 -11.51 11.44
CA LEU A 663 -25.47 -12.74 10.69
C LEU A 663 -24.51 -12.46 9.55
N SER A 664 -23.64 -13.43 9.24
CA SER A 664 -22.71 -13.34 8.11
C SER A 664 -22.77 -14.57 7.20
N ALA A 665 -22.58 -14.34 5.90
CA ALA A 665 -22.41 -15.42 4.92
C ALA A 665 -21.23 -15.10 3.99
N ARG A 666 -20.30 -16.06 3.87
CA ARG A 666 -19.16 -15.97 2.96
C ARG A 666 -19.60 -16.03 1.50
N ALA A 667 -18.89 -15.34 0.62
CA ALA A 667 -19.07 -15.45 -0.83
C ALA A 667 -18.01 -16.39 -1.44
N PRO A 668 -18.36 -17.19 -2.45
CA PRO A 668 -17.39 -17.90 -3.27
C PRO A 668 -16.36 -16.96 -3.88
N GLN A 669 -15.07 -17.30 -3.74
CA GLN A 669 -13.99 -16.47 -4.27
C GLN A 669 -13.98 -16.51 -5.80
N VAL A 670 -13.66 -15.37 -6.40
CA VAL A 670 -13.47 -15.26 -7.86
C VAL A 670 -11.99 -15.17 -8.16
N VAL A 671 -11.54 -16.05 -9.04
CA VAL A 671 -10.11 -16.28 -9.34
C VAL A 671 -9.54 -15.17 -10.23
N ASP A 672 -10.38 -14.47 -10.99
CA ASP A 672 -9.97 -13.44 -11.96
C ASP A 672 -10.50 -12.05 -11.59
N PRO A 673 -9.64 -11.07 -11.27
CA PRO A 673 -10.05 -9.69 -11.00
C PRO A 673 -10.80 -9.02 -12.16
N HIS A 674 -10.58 -9.45 -13.42
CA HIS A 674 -11.32 -8.92 -14.56
C HIS A 674 -12.82 -9.28 -14.54
N GLN A 675 -13.20 -10.27 -13.73
CA GLN A 675 -14.58 -10.71 -13.52
C GLN A 675 -15.31 -9.92 -12.41
N LEU A 676 -14.65 -8.97 -11.73
CA LEU A 676 -15.26 -8.13 -10.69
C LEU A 676 -16.23 -7.06 -11.21
N ARG A 677 -16.42 -6.98 -12.53
CA ARG A 677 -17.32 -6.01 -13.13
C ARG A 677 -18.74 -6.18 -12.57
N ASN A 678 -19.34 -5.08 -12.14
CA ASN A 678 -20.72 -4.98 -11.69
C ASN A 678 -21.16 -6.00 -10.61
N ALA A 679 -20.22 -6.53 -9.81
CA ALA A 679 -20.51 -7.54 -8.79
C ALA A 679 -21.43 -6.99 -7.69
N GLU A 680 -21.23 -5.72 -7.31
CA GLU A 680 -22.05 -5.02 -6.32
C GLU A 680 -23.50 -4.89 -6.79
N GLU A 681 -23.72 -4.54 -8.06
CA GLU A 681 -25.03 -4.40 -8.68
C GLU A 681 -25.78 -5.73 -8.73
N HIS A 682 -25.09 -6.85 -8.98
CA HIS A 682 -25.70 -8.18 -9.01
C HIS A 682 -25.95 -8.75 -7.61
N PHE A 683 -25.13 -8.39 -6.62
CA PHE A 683 -25.46 -8.65 -5.22
C PHE A 683 -26.76 -7.94 -4.82
N LEU A 684 -26.93 -6.67 -5.22
CA LEU A 684 -28.17 -5.91 -5.01
C LEU A 684 -29.37 -6.58 -5.68
N SER A 685 -29.20 -7.12 -6.89
CA SER A 685 -30.24 -7.91 -7.57
C SER A 685 -30.64 -9.13 -6.76
N GLY A 686 -29.67 -9.92 -6.29
CA GLY A 686 -29.95 -11.11 -5.48
C GLY A 686 -30.51 -10.78 -4.09
N MET A 687 -30.13 -9.66 -3.49
CA MET A 687 -30.74 -9.17 -2.24
C MET A 687 -32.19 -8.74 -2.47
N THR A 688 -32.49 -8.04 -3.56
CA THR A 688 -33.87 -7.67 -3.92
C THR A 688 -34.71 -8.92 -4.16
N LEU A 689 -34.17 -9.91 -4.89
CA LEU A 689 -34.81 -11.20 -5.13
C LEU A 689 -35.11 -11.95 -3.83
N ALA A 690 -34.16 -11.96 -2.88
CA ALA A 690 -34.37 -12.60 -1.58
C ALA A 690 -35.50 -11.95 -0.77
N LEU A 691 -35.65 -10.63 -0.86
CA LEU A 691 -36.75 -9.91 -0.22
C LEU A 691 -38.09 -10.18 -0.94
N THR A 692 -38.09 -10.27 -2.27
CA THR A 692 -39.27 -10.69 -3.05
C THR A 692 -39.75 -12.08 -2.64
N GLU A 693 -38.84 -13.01 -2.42
CA GLU A 693 -39.14 -14.39 -1.99
C GLU A 693 -39.32 -14.55 -0.47
N ASP A 694 -39.28 -13.45 0.29
CA ASP A 694 -39.46 -13.42 1.75
C ASP A 694 -38.49 -14.36 2.51
N LEU A 695 -37.27 -14.52 2.00
CA LEU A 695 -36.24 -15.37 2.60
C LEU A 695 -35.78 -14.83 3.96
N SER A 696 -35.32 -15.74 4.83
CA SER A 696 -34.68 -15.38 6.09
C SER A 696 -33.39 -14.58 5.85
N PRO A 697 -32.98 -13.68 6.78
CA PRO A 697 -31.87 -12.75 6.54
C PRO A 697 -30.57 -13.44 6.12
N GLY A 698 -30.22 -14.57 6.76
CA GLY A 698 -29.03 -15.33 6.39
C GLY A 698 -29.15 -16.03 5.03
N ALA A 699 -30.32 -16.60 4.71
CA ALA A 699 -30.58 -17.16 3.38
C ALA A 699 -30.54 -16.08 2.28
N SER A 700 -30.97 -14.86 2.59
CA SER A 700 -30.88 -13.71 1.68
C SER A 700 -29.43 -13.42 1.30
N LEU A 701 -28.49 -13.47 2.25
CA LEU A 701 -27.07 -13.25 1.97
C LEU A 701 -26.49 -14.31 1.02
N VAL A 702 -26.87 -15.58 1.21
CA VAL A 702 -26.42 -16.68 0.34
C VAL A 702 -26.96 -16.51 -1.09
N LEU A 703 -28.25 -16.16 -1.23
CA LEU A 703 -28.84 -15.90 -2.55
C LEU A 703 -28.17 -14.69 -3.23
N ALA A 704 -27.96 -13.60 -2.50
CA ALA A 704 -27.29 -12.40 -3.01
C ALA A 704 -25.86 -12.70 -3.47
N ASN A 705 -25.07 -13.41 -2.66
CA ASN A 705 -23.73 -13.87 -3.04
C ASN A 705 -23.76 -14.78 -4.28
N SER A 706 -24.77 -15.64 -4.42
CA SER A 706 -24.90 -16.56 -5.53
C SER A 706 -25.15 -15.84 -6.85
N VAL A 707 -26.09 -14.88 -6.87
CA VAL A 707 -26.38 -14.07 -8.06
C VAL A 707 -25.15 -13.28 -8.49
N ALA A 708 -24.44 -12.64 -7.55
CA ALA A 708 -23.19 -11.95 -7.82
C ALA A 708 -22.11 -12.89 -8.38
N SER A 709 -21.92 -14.05 -7.75
CA SER A 709 -20.90 -15.03 -8.16
C SER A 709 -21.12 -15.60 -9.56
N ILE A 710 -22.37 -15.90 -9.92
CA ILE A 710 -22.73 -16.38 -11.26
C ILE A 710 -22.45 -15.27 -12.28
N PHE A 711 -22.82 -14.02 -11.98
CA PHE A 711 -22.54 -12.92 -12.88
C PHE A 711 -21.04 -12.74 -13.11
N MET A 712 -20.22 -12.78 -12.06
CA MET A 712 -18.76 -12.66 -12.21
C MET A 712 -18.21 -13.74 -13.14
N ARG A 713 -18.71 -14.98 -13.03
CA ARG A 713 -18.24 -16.13 -13.85
C ARG A 713 -18.69 -16.07 -15.30
N HIS A 714 -19.90 -15.57 -15.57
CA HIS A 714 -20.55 -15.69 -16.88
C HIS A 714 -20.83 -14.36 -17.59
N ASN A 715 -20.70 -13.23 -16.87
CA ASN A 715 -20.98 -11.86 -17.33
C ASN A 715 -22.40 -11.71 -17.92
N ARG A 716 -23.38 -12.39 -17.30
CA ARG A 716 -24.81 -12.35 -17.61
C ARG A 716 -25.65 -12.68 -16.37
N ALA A 717 -26.94 -12.36 -16.41
CA ALA A 717 -27.89 -12.77 -15.38
C ALA A 717 -27.99 -14.32 -15.29
N PRO A 718 -28.24 -14.87 -14.09
CA PRO A 718 -28.37 -16.30 -13.89
C PRO A 718 -29.69 -16.84 -14.46
N GLU A 719 -29.64 -18.02 -15.08
CA GLU A 719 -30.87 -18.76 -15.43
C GLU A 719 -31.46 -19.46 -14.19
N PRO A 720 -32.78 -19.73 -14.13
CA PRO A 720 -33.42 -20.41 -12.99
C PRO A 720 -32.74 -21.72 -12.54
N ALA A 721 -32.39 -22.58 -13.49
CA ALA A 721 -31.75 -23.87 -13.21
C ALA A 721 -30.29 -23.70 -12.77
N GLU A 722 -29.59 -22.74 -13.36
CA GLU A 722 -28.20 -22.39 -13.03
C GLU A 722 -28.10 -21.85 -11.61
N LEU A 723 -28.99 -20.95 -11.21
CA LEU A 723 -29.03 -20.40 -9.85
C LEU A 723 -29.25 -21.49 -8.79
N ARG A 724 -30.19 -22.40 -9.04
CA ARG A 724 -30.43 -23.56 -8.15
C ARG A 724 -29.24 -24.49 -8.08
N SER A 725 -28.63 -24.81 -9.23
CA SER A 725 -27.43 -25.65 -9.29
C SER A 725 -26.28 -25.02 -8.53
N PHE A 726 -26.09 -23.71 -8.68
CA PHE A 726 -25.04 -22.98 -7.98
C PHE A 726 -25.24 -23.02 -6.46
N ILE A 727 -26.47 -22.81 -5.97
CA ILE A 727 -26.79 -22.88 -4.54
C ILE A 727 -26.71 -24.33 -4.03
N ALA A 728 -27.07 -25.32 -4.84
CA ALA A 728 -26.87 -26.73 -4.49
C ALA A 728 -25.38 -27.07 -4.34
N GLU A 729 -24.51 -26.45 -5.14
CA GLU A 729 -23.07 -26.69 -5.14
C GLU A 729 -22.25 -25.61 -4.42
N TYR A 730 -22.91 -24.70 -3.69
CA TYR A 730 -22.28 -23.51 -3.10
C TYR A 730 -21.01 -23.82 -2.28
N ASP A 731 -21.05 -24.91 -1.52
CA ASP A 731 -19.95 -25.43 -0.70
C ASP A 731 -18.70 -25.76 -1.54
N THR A 732 -18.90 -26.24 -2.77
CA THR A 732 -17.82 -26.63 -3.68
C THR A 732 -17.08 -25.42 -4.23
N TYR A 733 -17.74 -24.27 -4.35
CA TYR A 733 -17.14 -23.03 -4.82
C TYR A 733 -16.38 -22.25 -3.74
N LEU A 734 -16.60 -22.60 -2.47
CA LEU A 734 -15.81 -22.10 -1.33
C LEU A 734 -14.57 -22.97 -1.05
N SER A 735 -14.57 -24.21 -1.56
CA SER A 735 -13.53 -25.21 -1.39
C SER A 735 -12.53 -25.17 -2.53
N ASN A 736 -11.34 -24.59 -2.30
CA ASN A 736 -10.25 -24.70 -3.28
C ASN A 736 -9.88 -26.17 -3.47
N THR A 737 -9.88 -26.59 -4.73
CA THR A 737 -8.94 -27.60 -5.19
C THR A 737 -7.55 -27.00 -5.19
#